data_AF-A0A954M6G5-F1
#
_entry.id   AF-A0A954M6G5-F1
#
_cell.length_a   1.000
_cell.length_b   1.000
_cell.length_c   1.000
_cell.angle_alpha   90.00
_cell.angle_beta   90.00
_cell.angle_gamma   90.00
#
_symmetry.space_group_name_H-M   'P 1'
#
loop_
_entity.id
_entity.type
_entity.pdbx_description
1 polymer ?
#
loop_
_entity_poly.entity_id
_entity_poly.type
_entity_poly.pdbx_seq_one_letter_code
_entity_poly.pdbx_strand_id
1 'polypeptide(L)'
;AQAKWEEATAEVRAKLDEMETKHRQSLSDSMAKMFPEEVQNMWFKPDAERTAYEQQICKLVYYQVRDNLAKLPSKFKGEEKKTWDELKAELAKFDTLKPKSLPVGLAVRDYPLDPPPVFIPGKRRLGEVEPGFLTIFEPEPLSTDLLPQLPESSGRRTALANWLTRPDHPLTTRVIVNRIWQQHFGAGIVATPSDFGHLGEAPSHPELLDWLATEFVNHGWSLKWIHRQIVLSRTFRQQAVVSNPAAQLVDPANRLLWRAPLKRLTAEQARDAMLAVTGELETASGGPSQDAAGSRRRSVYTKVMRNRPDPLLSVLDFPDRMRSVGDRNITTTPTQALLLINSDLAIKRAQALSRRISNDLVGSTESRLRLAYDLLFSREPEPQELEVLMKYMESTAGQDVTDKVKLANIPELDRVGVWLGEGDGEPLELGDRDSLPSEDFTLEATVRLETLYPDATVRTIASQWDSQTSHAGWSLGVTSTKSAYTPKNLILQLVGLTESGAISYEVIPSGLLLELNHPYRVSVSVHIGDTSESGVLFRVVDSVTGEERTAFQKHKVISGYRTTGVPLIVGGRVGSARHVWDGQLADVTITPAALPLDQLALPLDQRTSPPLTHWSFTADNQPLADTVQGWTLTPAGAENLDPALVDICHVLLNSNEFLYVD
;
A
#
# COMPACT_ATOMS: atom_id res chain seq x y z
N ALA A 1 33.70 -4.41 -15.60
CA ALA A 1 33.66 -3.72 -14.30
C ALA A 1 34.23 -4.60 -13.19
N GLN A 2 33.66 -5.79 -12.94
CA GLN A 2 34.16 -6.75 -11.94
C GLN A 2 35.66 -7.06 -12.08
N ALA A 3 36.11 -7.47 -13.27
CA ALA A 3 37.54 -7.76 -13.53
C ALA A 3 38.49 -6.58 -13.22
N LYS A 4 38.05 -5.34 -13.47
CA LYS A 4 38.86 -4.14 -13.17
C LYS A 4 39.02 -3.90 -11.66
N TRP A 5 37.96 -4.16 -10.88
CA TRP A 5 38.03 -4.10 -9.42
C TRP A 5 38.88 -5.25 -8.86
N GLU A 6 38.71 -6.47 -9.40
CA GLU A 6 39.49 -7.64 -8.98
C GLU A 6 40.98 -7.46 -9.22
N GLU A 7 41.37 -6.94 -10.39
CA GLU A 7 42.76 -6.64 -10.73
C GLU A 7 43.34 -5.53 -9.83
N ALA A 8 42.62 -4.42 -9.65
CA ALA A 8 43.07 -3.30 -8.83
C ALA A 8 43.17 -3.62 -7.32
N THR A 9 42.45 -4.64 -6.84
CA THR A 9 42.42 -5.01 -5.41
C THR A 9 43.12 -6.33 -5.10
N ALA A 10 43.71 -7.01 -6.08
CA ALA A 10 44.27 -8.34 -5.93
C ALA A 10 45.30 -8.43 -4.79
N GLU A 11 46.23 -7.48 -4.72
CA GLU A 11 47.30 -7.48 -3.73
C GLU A 11 46.78 -7.25 -2.29
N VAL A 12 45.90 -6.26 -2.11
CA VAL A 12 45.29 -5.95 -0.81
C VAL A 12 44.40 -7.10 -0.34
N ARG A 13 43.63 -7.72 -1.25
CA ARG A 13 42.80 -8.89 -0.96
C ARG A 13 43.63 -10.11 -0.59
N ALA A 14 44.77 -10.35 -1.24
CA ALA A 14 45.66 -11.45 -0.90
C ALA A 14 46.23 -11.31 0.51
N LYS A 15 46.69 -10.10 0.88
CA LYS A 15 47.18 -9.79 2.24
C LYS A 15 46.07 -9.96 3.29
N LEU A 16 44.85 -9.49 2.99
CA LEU A 16 43.69 -9.69 3.87
C LEU A 16 43.32 -11.17 4.01
N ASP A 17 43.34 -11.95 2.94
CA ASP A 17 42.96 -13.37 2.99
C ASP A 17 43.99 -14.21 3.76
N GLU A 18 45.29 -13.93 3.58
CA GLU A 18 46.37 -14.55 4.37
C GLU A 18 46.20 -14.30 5.87
N MET A 19 45.95 -13.04 6.26
CA MET A 19 45.68 -12.69 7.66
C MET A 19 44.39 -13.30 8.20
N GLU A 20 43.31 -13.30 7.40
CA GLU A 20 41.99 -13.77 7.83
C GLU A 20 41.90 -15.30 7.91
N THR A 21 42.65 -16.05 7.10
CA THR A 21 42.50 -17.53 6.95
C THR A 21 42.57 -18.28 8.28
N LYS A 22 43.61 -18.03 9.09
CA LYS A 22 43.80 -18.70 10.39
C LYS A 22 42.65 -18.39 11.36
N HIS A 23 42.18 -17.14 11.38
CA HIS A 23 41.08 -16.71 12.25
C HIS A 23 39.72 -17.24 11.78
N ARG A 24 39.48 -17.30 10.46
CA ARG A 24 38.28 -17.93 9.87
C ARG A 24 38.23 -19.42 10.20
N GLN A 25 39.35 -20.13 10.10
CA GLN A 25 39.45 -21.55 10.44
C GLN A 25 39.23 -21.77 11.95
N SER A 26 39.89 -21.00 12.81
CA SER A 26 39.69 -21.07 14.27
C SER A 26 38.24 -20.84 14.70
N LEU A 27 37.56 -19.85 14.10
CA LEU A 27 36.13 -19.59 14.34
C LEU A 27 35.26 -20.76 13.90
N SER A 28 35.56 -21.35 12.74
CA SER A 28 34.81 -22.47 12.19
C SER A 28 34.98 -23.73 13.06
N ASP A 29 36.21 -24.06 13.44
CA ASP A 29 36.55 -25.22 14.27
C ASP A 29 35.97 -25.11 15.69
N SER A 30 35.98 -23.91 16.28
CA SER A 30 35.40 -23.68 17.61
C SER A 30 33.89 -23.95 17.62
N MET A 31 33.19 -23.69 16.53
CA MET A 31 31.75 -23.88 16.41
C MET A 31 31.39 -25.30 15.99
N ALA A 32 32.23 -25.95 15.18
CA ALA A 32 32.09 -27.36 14.85
C ALA A 32 32.02 -28.25 16.12
N LYS A 33 32.69 -27.83 17.22
CA LYS A 33 32.63 -28.50 18.53
C LYS A 33 31.25 -28.50 19.21
N MET A 34 30.28 -27.71 18.73
CA MET A 34 28.90 -27.73 19.25
C MET A 34 28.04 -28.83 18.62
N PHE A 35 28.53 -29.49 17.57
CA PHE A 35 27.84 -30.61 16.92
C PHE A 35 28.16 -31.95 17.60
N PRO A 36 27.36 -33.01 17.39
CA PRO A 36 27.64 -34.34 17.93
C PRO A 36 29.03 -34.88 17.52
N GLU A 37 29.61 -35.78 18.34
CA GLU A 37 30.96 -36.33 18.15
C GLU A 37 31.16 -36.94 16.76
N GLU A 38 30.16 -37.64 16.23
CA GLU A 38 30.18 -38.18 14.87
C GLU A 38 30.47 -37.09 13.82
N VAL A 39 29.81 -35.94 13.92
CA VAL A 39 29.96 -34.82 12.98
C VAL A 39 31.31 -34.11 13.20
N GLN A 40 31.78 -34.01 14.45
CA GLN A 40 33.10 -33.46 14.76
C GLN A 40 34.21 -34.30 14.11
N ASN A 41 34.11 -35.63 14.20
CA ASN A 41 35.08 -36.54 13.59
C ASN A 41 35.14 -36.35 12.06
N MET A 42 33.99 -36.12 11.40
CA MET A 42 33.96 -35.81 9.96
C MET A 42 34.60 -34.44 9.66
N TRP A 43 34.34 -33.43 10.50
CA TRP A 43 34.86 -32.07 10.32
C TRP A 43 36.38 -31.99 10.49
N PHE A 44 36.95 -32.66 11.48
CA PHE A 44 38.41 -32.61 11.73
C PHE A 44 39.22 -33.54 10.82
N LYS A 45 38.55 -34.43 10.07
CA LYS A 45 39.19 -35.26 9.05
C LYS A 45 39.74 -34.39 7.91
N PRO A 46 40.96 -34.65 7.39
CA PRO A 46 41.48 -33.96 6.20
C PRO A 46 40.53 -34.06 5.01
N ASP A 47 40.36 -32.98 4.24
CA ASP A 47 39.36 -32.92 3.17
C ASP A 47 39.53 -34.02 2.10
N ALA A 48 40.78 -34.39 1.80
CA ALA A 48 41.13 -35.45 0.87
C ALA A 48 40.77 -36.87 1.38
N GLU A 49 40.58 -37.04 2.68
CA GLU A 49 40.22 -38.33 3.29
C GLU A 49 38.71 -38.44 3.55
N ARG A 50 37.95 -37.36 3.33
CA ARG A 50 36.50 -37.35 3.54
C ARG A 50 35.80 -38.08 2.39
N THR A 51 34.89 -38.98 2.75
CA THR A 51 33.92 -39.57 1.83
C THR A 51 32.95 -38.50 1.32
N ALA A 52 32.23 -38.79 0.23
CA ALA A 52 31.22 -37.89 -0.32
C ALA A 52 30.18 -37.44 0.73
N TYR A 53 29.74 -38.38 1.56
CA TYR A 53 28.81 -38.10 2.66
C TYR A 53 29.42 -37.17 3.71
N GLU A 54 30.66 -37.43 4.15
CA GLU A 54 31.35 -36.59 5.15
C GLU A 54 31.55 -35.16 4.63
N GLN A 55 31.89 -34.98 3.36
CA GLN A 55 32.00 -33.67 2.72
C GLN A 55 30.64 -32.94 2.71
N GLN A 56 29.55 -33.63 2.39
CA GLN A 56 28.20 -33.08 2.42
C GLN A 56 27.83 -32.59 3.83
N ILE A 57 28.06 -33.42 4.85
CA ILE A 57 27.80 -33.07 6.25
C ILE A 57 28.65 -31.87 6.66
N CYS A 58 29.95 -31.86 6.36
CA CYS A 58 30.82 -30.72 6.64
C CYS A 58 30.32 -29.44 5.95
N LYS A 59 29.78 -29.53 4.74
CA LYS A 59 29.23 -28.36 4.04
C LYS A 59 27.98 -27.80 4.72
N LEU A 60 27.09 -28.68 5.20
CA LEU A 60 25.90 -28.28 5.96
C LEU A 60 26.29 -27.60 7.28
N VAL A 61 27.29 -28.16 7.98
CA VAL A 61 27.89 -27.55 9.18
C VAL A 61 28.46 -26.16 8.82
N TYR A 62 29.24 -26.06 7.75
CA TYR A 62 29.79 -24.79 7.29
C TYR A 62 28.70 -23.75 7.05
N TYR A 63 27.56 -24.10 6.43
CA TYR A 63 26.47 -23.15 6.22
C TYR A 63 25.83 -22.66 7.52
N GLN A 64 25.78 -23.48 8.57
CA GLN A 64 25.29 -23.05 9.89
C GLN A 64 26.31 -22.20 10.65
N VAL A 65 27.60 -22.37 10.36
CA VAL A 65 28.70 -21.70 11.06
C VAL A 65 29.18 -20.43 10.35
N ARG A 66 28.94 -20.31 9.03
CA ARG A 66 29.39 -19.19 8.19
C ARG A 66 28.98 -17.82 8.71
N ASP A 67 27.79 -17.68 9.28
CA ASP A 67 27.29 -16.39 9.80
C ASP A 67 28.11 -15.90 11.01
N ASN A 68 28.81 -16.81 11.70
CA ASN A 68 29.73 -16.47 12.78
C ASN A 68 31.03 -15.84 12.30
N LEU A 69 31.32 -15.85 10.99
CA LEU A 69 32.40 -15.07 10.38
C LEU A 69 32.17 -13.57 10.52
N ALA A 70 30.95 -13.12 10.82
CA ALA A 70 30.71 -11.72 11.21
C ALA A 70 31.49 -11.31 12.48
N LYS A 71 31.92 -12.28 13.31
CA LYS A 71 32.75 -12.03 14.50
C LYS A 71 34.25 -11.96 14.18
N LEU A 72 34.67 -12.17 12.94
CA LEU A 72 36.08 -12.12 12.53
C LEU A 72 36.84 -10.87 13.01
N PRO A 73 36.27 -9.64 12.99
CA PRO A 73 36.96 -8.45 13.49
C PRO A 73 37.36 -8.54 14.98
N SER A 74 36.62 -9.32 15.78
CA SER A 74 36.89 -9.52 17.22
C SER A 74 38.10 -10.42 17.50
N LYS A 75 38.60 -11.15 16.49
CA LYS A 75 39.76 -12.05 16.62
C LYS A 75 41.10 -11.34 16.48
N PHE A 76 41.13 -10.20 15.78
CA PHE A 76 42.33 -9.38 15.64
C PHE A 76 42.56 -8.52 16.89
N LYS A 77 43.80 -8.46 17.39
CA LYS A 77 44.20 -7.66 18.56
C LYS A 77 45.53 -6.95 18.33
N GLY A 78 45.77 -5.83 19.04
CA GLY A 78 47.06 -5.13 19.03
C GLY A 78 47.47 -4.64 17.63
N GLU A 79 48.73 -4.82 17.28
CA GLU A 79 49.28 -4.42 15.97
C GLU A 79 48.63 -5.16 14.79
N GLU A 80 48.25 -6.43 14.97
CA GLU A 80 47.59 -7.23 13.92
C GLU A 80 46.24 -6.62 13.51
N LYS A 81 45.48 -6.09 14.47
CA LYS A 81 44.22 -5.38 14.19
C LYS A 81 44.45 -4.07 13.44
N LYS A 82 45.49 -3.33 13.81
CA LYS A 82 45.83 -2.08 13.14
C LYS A 82 46.15 -2.31 11.67
N THR A 83 46.95 -3.33 11.37
CA THR A 83 47.27 -3.73 9.99
C THR A 83 46.02 -4.18 9.23
N TRP A 84 45.11 -4.93 9.86
CA TRP A 84 43.86 -5.35 9.23
C TRP A 84 42.92 -4.17 8.92
N ASP A 85 42.78 -3.22 9.85
CA ASP A 85 41.98 -2.01 9.66
C ASP A 85 42.57 -1.12 8.54
N GLU A 86 43.90 -1.00 8.46
CA GLU A 86 44.60 -0.28 7.39
C GLU A 86 44.37 -0.92 6.00
N LEU A 87 44.48 -2.25 5.90
CA LEU A 87 44.20 -2.97 4.64
C LEU A 87 42.72 -2.89 4.24
N LYS A 88 41.78 -2.88 5.20
CA LYS A 88 40.36 -2.64 4.92
C LYS A 88 40.12 -1.22 4.40
N ALA A 89 40.76 -0.22 5.01
CA ALA A 89 40.68 1.17 4.57
C ALA A 89 41.29 1.36 3.16
N GLU A 90 42.37 0.64 2.85
CA GLU A 90 42.97 0.61 1.52
C GLU A 90 42.02 -0.03 0.50
N LEU A 91 41.38 -1.15 0.84
CA LEU A 91 40.38 -1.80 -0.01
C LEU A 91 39.17 -0.89 -0.31
N ALA A 92 38.72 -0.12 0.69
CA ALA A 92 37.58 0.78 0.57
C ALA A 92 37.81 1.93 -0.45
N LYS A 93 39.06 2.30 -0.72
CA LYS A 93 39.40 3.31 -1.76
C LYS A 93 38.96 2.86 -3.16
N PHE A 94 38.82 1.56 -3.38
CA PHE A 94 38.40 0.97 -4.65
C PHE A 94 36.88 0.72 -4.73
N ASP A 95 36.09 1.14 -3.75
CA ASP A 95 34.63 0.93 -3.73
C ASP A 95 33.92 1.60 -4.93
N THR A 96 34.49 2.67 -5.49
CA THR A 96 33.98 3.32 -6.71
C THR A 96 34.10 2.45 -7.96
N LEU A 97 35.06 1.53 -8.01
CA LEU A 97 35.24 0.56 -9.09
C LEU A 97 34.39 -0.70 -8.90
N LYS A 98 33.89 -0.92 -7.68
CA LYS A 98 33.13 -2.12 -7.31
C LYS A 98 31.76 -2.11 -7.99
N PRO A 99 31.45 -3.08 -8.86
CA PRO A 99 30.15 -3.12 -9.51
C PRO A 99 29.04 -3.37 -8.47
N LYS A 100 27.82 -2.96 -8.81
CA LYS A 100 26.63 -3.34 -8.04
C LYS A 100 26.58 -4.86 -7.91
N SER A 101 26.25 -5.34 -6.71
CA SER A 101 26.07 -6.77 -6.47
C SER A 101 25.08 -7.35 -7.46
N LEU A 102 25.44 -8.48 -8.07
CA LEU A 102 24.53 -9.21 -8.94
C LEU A 102 23.31 -9.68 -8.14
N PRO A 103 22.11 -9.70 -8.75
CA PRO A 103 20.97 -10.37 -8.15
C PRO A 103 21.35 -11.81 -7.82
N VAL A 104 21.18 -12.20 -6.56
CA VAL A 104 21.46 -13.56 -6.12
C VAL A 104 20.18 -14.37 -6.20
N GLY A 105 20.21 -15.49 -6.92
CA GLY A 105 19.14 -16.48 -6.93
C GLY A 105 19.44 -17.60 -5.94
N LEU A 106 18.40 -18.11 -5.27
CA LEU A 106 18.51 -19.38 -4.55
C LEU A 106 18.61 -20.50 -5.58
N ALA A 107 19.70 -21.25 -5.54
CA ALA A 107 19.93 -22.40 -6.40
C ALA A 107 20.31 -23.63 -5.57
N VAL A 108 19.96 -24.80 -6.09
CA VAL A 108 20.41 -26.08 -5.55
C VAL A 108 21.52 -26.59 -6.47
N ARG A 109 22.62 -27.04 -5.89
CA ARG A 109 23.75 -27.64 -6.62
C ARG A 109 24.12 -28.99 -6.02
N ASP A 110 24.78 -29.82 -6.82
CA ASP A 110 25.41 -31.02 -6.30
C ASP A 110 26.58 -30.64 -5.39
N TYR A 111 26.66 -31.29 -4.24
CA TYR A 111 27.84 -31.20 -3.39
C TYR A 111 27.91 -32.42 -2.47
N PRO A 112 29.00 -33.21 -2.54
CA PRO A 112 30.10 -33.12 -3.52
C PRO A 112 29.71 -33.60 -4.93
N LEU A 113 30.65 -33.55 -5.89
CA LEU A 113 30.41 -33.96 -7.28
C LEU A 113 30.18 -35.46 -7.42
N ASP A 114 30.81 -36.23 -6.53
CA ASP A 114 30.56 -37.65 -6.37
C ASP A 114 29.35 -37.85 -5.45
N PRO A 115 28.20 -38.33 -5.95
CA PRO A 115 27.01 -38.49 -5.14
C PRO A 115 27.18 -39.64 -4.12
N PRO A 116 26.74 -39.46 -2.87
CA PRO A 116 26.85 -40.53 -1.87
C PRO A 116 25.99 -41.75 -2.24
N PRO A 117 26.36 -42.95 -1.78
CA PRO A 117 25.62 -44.17 -2.05
C PRO A 117 24.21 -44.10 -1.46
N VAL A 118 23.21 -44.45 -2.27
CA VAL A 118 21.80 -44.38 -1.88
C VAL A 118 21.29 -45.77 -1.54
N PHE A 119 20.58 -45.90 -0.41
CA PHE A 119 20.00 -47.17 0.04
C PHE A 119 18.50 -47.00 0.27
N ILE A 120 17.73 -48.07 0.06
CA ILE A 120 16.32 -48.07 0.43
C ILE A 120 16.20 -48.02 1.96
N PRO A 121 15.45 -47.06 2.54
CA PRO A 121 15.26 -46.96 3.99
C PRO A 121 14.80 -48.30 4.60
N GLY A 122 15.46 -48.73 5.68
CA GLY A 122 15.18 -50.01 6.35
C GLY A 122 15.61 -51.26 5.58
N LYS A 123 16.20 -51.14 4.38
CA LYS A 123 16.58 -52.26 3.50
C LYS A 123 18.03 -52.19 2.99
N ARG A 124 18.96 -51.68 3.81
CA ARG A 124 20.41 -51.62 3.48
C ARG A 124 21.01 -52.94 3.00
N ARG A 125 20.50 -54.08 3.48
CA ARG A 125 20.91 -55.43 3.03
C ARG A 125 20.72 -55.70 1.54
N LEU A 126 19.89 -54.92 0.85
CA LEU A 126 19.64 -55.05 -0.58
C LEU A 126 20.73 -54.39 -1.44
N GLY A 127 21.74 -53.76 -0.82
CA GLY A 127 22.80 -53.06 -1.52
C GLY A 127 22.44 -51.63 -1.88
N GLU A 128 23.40 -50.97 -2.52
CA GLU A 128 23.25 -49.63 -3.08
C GLU A 128 22.26 -49.64 -4.26
N VAL A 129 21.52 -48.54 -4.40
CA VAL A 129 20.58 -48.32 -5.50
C VAL A 129 21.26 -47.44 -6.55
N GLU A 130 21.48 -48.02 -7.72
CA GLU A 130 21.96 -47.29 -8.90
C GLU A 130 20.92 -46.27 -9.39
N PRO A 131 21.36 -45.15 -10.00
CA PRO A 131 20.44 -44.21 -10.61
C PRO A 131 19.63 -44.90 -11.73
N GLY A 132 18.34 -44.60 -11.78
CA GLY A 132 17.44 -45.17 -12.77
C GLY A 132 16.10 -44.46 -12.77
N PHE A 133 15.30 -44.71 -13.82
CA PHE A 133 13.93 -44.23 -13.91
C PHE A 133 12.95 -45.31 -13.45
N LEU A 134 11.66 -44.98 -13.42
CA LEU A 134 10.63 -45.98 -13.08
C LEU A 134 10.59 -47.05 -14.16
N THR A 135 10.75 -48.31 -13.77
CA THR A 135 10.87 -49.47 -14.67
C THR A 135 9.67 -49.69 -15.59
N ILE A 136 8.50 -49.14 -15.22
CA ILE A 136 7.30 -49.15 -16.06
C ILE A 136 7.43 -48.29 -17.32
N PHE A 137 8.29 -47.25 -17.27
CA PHE A 137 8.54 -46.35 -18.40
C PHE A 137 9.87 -46.65 -19.08
N GLU A 138 10.89 -47.02 -18.31
CA GLU A 138 12.23 -47.37 -18.80
C GLU A 138 12.68 -48.66 -18.11
N PRO A 139 12.52 -49.83 -18.74
CA PRO A 139 12.87 -51.11 -18.13
C PRO A 139 14.37 -51.29 -17.93
N GLU A 140 15.18 -50.57 -18.71
CA GLU A 140 16.64 -50.59 -18.62
C GLU A 140 17.15 -49.57 -17.57
N PRO A 141 18.16 -49.93 -16.77
CA PRO A 141 18.78 -49.00 -15.83
C PRO A 141 19.47 -47.85 -16.57
N LEU A 142 19.51 -46.67 -15.95
CA LEU A 142 20.21 -45.52 -16.51
C LEU A 142 21.72 -45.80 -16.47
N SER A 143 22.33 -45.99 -17.63
CA SER A 143 23.79 -46.09 -17.70
C SER A 143 24.42 -44.78 -17.23
N THR A 144 25.35 -44.88 -16.29
CA THR A 144 26.13 -43.76 -15.76
C THR A 144 27.01 -43.10 -16.83
N ASP A 145 27.36 -43.85 -17.89
CA ASP A 145 28.11 -43.35 -19.05
C ASP A 145 27.29 -42.36 -19.90
N LEU A 146 25.96 -42.39 -19.79
CA LEU A 146 25.04 -41.51 -20.51
C LEU A 146 24.73 -40.21 -19.75
N LEU A 147 25.30 -40.04 -18.54
CA LEU A 147 25.11 -38.82 -17.77
C LEU A 147 25.84 -37.64 -18.43
N PRO A 148 25.20 -36.47 -18.53
CA PRO A 148 25.86 -35.26 -19.02
C PRO A 148 27.09 -34.92 -18.18
N GLN A 149 28.25 -34.84 -18.85
CA GLN A 149 29.52 -34.46 -18.22
C GLN A 149 29.53 -32.96 -17.96
N LEU A 150 29.31 -32.57 -16.70
CA LEU A 150 29.23 -31.17 -16.28
C LEU A 150 30.34 -30.86 -15.26
N PRO A 151 31.08 -29.74 -15.39
CA PRO A 151 32.26 -29.46 -14.56
C PRO A 151 32.00 -29.45 -13.04
N GLU A 152 30.79 -29.08 -12.62
CA GLU A 152 30.40 -28.97 -11.20
C GLU A 152 29.09 -29.72 -10.88
N SER A 153 28.80 -30.83 -11.57
CA SER A 153 27.63 -31.66 -11.25
C SER A 153 27.86 -33.14 -11.58
N SER A 154 27.15 -34.00 -10.85
CA SER A 154 27.04 -35.43 -11.15
C SER A 154 26.31 -35.76 -12.45
N GLY A 155 25.68 -34.76 -13.11
CA GLY A 155 24.87 -34.96 -14.31
C GLY A 155 23.49 -35.61 -14.07
N ARG A 156 23.27 -36.24 -12.89
CA ARG A 156 22.05 -37.00 -12.57
C ARG A 156 20.76 -36.17 -12.66
N ARG A 157 20.77 -34.92 -12.17
CA ARG A 157 19.58 -34.02 -12.26
C ARG A 157 19.28 -33.60 -13.69
N THR A 158 20.31 -33.34 -14.49
CA THR A 158 20.16 -33.01 -15.91
C THR A 158 19.61 -34.19 -16.69
N ALA A 159 20.09 -35.41 -16.43
CA ALA A 159 19.55 -36.63 -17.01
C ALA A 159 18.06 -36.82 -16.67
N LEU A 160 17.67 -36.61 -15.40
CA LEU A 160 16.27 -36.64 -15.00
C LEU A 160 15.42 -35.56 -15.68
N ALA A 161 15.93 -34.33 -15.77
CA ALA A 161 15.22 -33.24 -16.42
C ALA A 161 15.00 -33.53 -17.91
N ASN A 162 16.03 -34.00 -18.63
CA ASN A 162 15.93 -34.38 -20.03
C ASN A 162 14.96 -35.54 -20.23
N TRP A 163 14.97 -36.54 -19.34
CA TRP A 163 14.02 -37.67 -19.41
C TRP A 163 12.57 -37.21 -19.21
N LEU A 164 12.30 -36.34 -18.23
CA LEU A 164 10.97 -35.81 -17.98
C LEU A 164 10.42 -34.95 -19.13
N THR A 165 11.29 -34.25 -19.86
CA THR A 165 10.92 -33.35 -20.96
C THR A 165 11.03 -33.97 -22.35
N ARG A 166 11.31 -35.27 -22.44
CA ARG A 166 11.32 -36.01 -23.71
C ARG A 166 9.97 -35.87 -24.43
N PRO A 167 9.95 -35.63 -25.76
CA PRO A 167 8.71 -35.52 -26.52
C PRO A 167 7.79 -36.74 -26.43
N ASP A 168 8.37 -37.93 -26.25
CA ASP A 168 7.67 -39.22 -26.13
C ASP A 168 7.35 -39.60 -24.67
N HIS A 169 7.66 -38.75 -23.69
CA HIS A 169 7.36 -39.05 -22.30
C HIS A 169 5.84 -39.02 -22.03
N PRO A 170 5.23 -40.10 -21.50
CA PRO A 170 3.78 -40.25 -21.51
C PRO A 170 3.05 -39.33 -20.51
N LEU A 171 3.66 -38.95 -19.38
CA LEU A 171 2.92 -38.26 -18.30
C LEU A 171 3.15 -36.75 -18.24
N THR A 172 4.40 -36.28 -18.30
CA THR A 172 4.75 -34.85 -18.09
C THR A 172 3.85 -33.90 -18.86
N THR A 173 3.69 -34.16 -20.16
CA THR A 173 2.91 -33.31 -21.06
C THR A 173 1.41 -33.36 -20.74
N ARG A 174 0.87 -34.56 -20.49
CA ARG A 174 -0.54 -34.73 -20.09
C ARG A 174 -0.83 -34.01 -18.77
N VAL A 175 0.07 -34.09 -17.80
CA VAL A 175 -0.07 -33.44 -16.49
C VAL A 175 -0.09 -31.92 -16.63
N ILE A 176 0.85 -31.32 -17.38
CA ILE A 176 0.89 -29.86 -17.53
C ILE A 176 -0.31 -29.34 -18.36
N VAL A 177 -0.70 -30.03 -19.43
CA VAL A 177 -1.89 -29.69 -20.21
C VAL A 177 -3.16 -29.77 -19.35
N ASN A 178 -3.30 -30.83 -18.55
CA ASN A 178 -4.42 -30.98 -17.64
C ASN A 178 -4.49 -29.85 -16.60
N ARG A 179 -3.34 -29.41 -16.08
CA ARG A 179 -3.26 -28.27 -15.15
C ARG A 179 -3.63 -26.95 -15.82
N ILE A 180 -3.18 -26.72 -17.05
CA ILE A 180 -3.57 -25.52 -17.81
C ILE A 180 -5.08 -25.52 -18.05
N TRP A 181 -5.64 -26.67 -18.44
CA TRP A 181 -7.09 -26.85 -18.60
C TRP A 181 -7.85 -26.56 -17.30
N GLN A 182 -7.41 -27.17 -16.20
CA GLN A 182 -7.97 -26.96 -14.85
C GLN A 182 -7.97 -25.47 -14.46
N GLN A 183 -6.93 -24.71 -14.80
CA GLN A 183 -6.89 -23.27 -14.49
C GLN A 183 -7.97 -22.47 -15.22
N HIS A 184 -8.39 -22.89 -16.41
CA HIS A 184 -9.49 -22.24 -17.15
C HIS A 184 -10.87 -22.72 -16.70
N PHE A 185 -11.05 -24.03 -16.54
CA PHE A 185 -12.36 -24.64 -16.31
C PHE A 185 -12.64 -25.01 -14.84
N GLY A 186 -11.73 -24.73 -13.92
CA GLY A 186 -11.82 -25.11 -12.50
C GLY A 186 -11.44 -26.58 -12.24
N ALA A 187 -11.84 -27.50 -13.12
CA ALA A 187 -11.49 -28.92 -13.06
C ALA A 187 -10.65 -29.33 -14.29
N GLY A 188 -9.70 -30.25 -14.08
CA GLY A 188 -8.95 -30.86 -15.17
C GLY A 188 -9.79 -31.85 -15.98
N ILE A 189 -9.32 -32.20 -17.17
CA ILE A 189 -9.84 -33.35 -17.94
C ILE A 189 -9.70 -34.62 -17.08
N VAL A 190 -8.59 -34.74 -16.37
CA VAL A 190 -8.40 -35.65 -15.23
C VAL A 190 -8.62 -34.85 -13.96
N ALA A 191 -9.65 -35.22 -13.18
CA ALA A 191 -10.03 -34.48 -11.97
C ALA A 191 -8.98 -34.53 -10.86
N THR A 192 -8.08 -35.54 -10.87
CA THR A 192 -6.97 -35.70 -9.94
C THR A 192 -5.66 -35.17 -10.54
N PRO A 193 -5.32 -33.87 -10.40
CA PRO A 193 -4.24 -33.23 -11.17
C PRO A 193 -2.82 -33.69 -10.82
N SER A 194 -2.66 -34.47 -9.75
CA SER A 194 -1.40 -35.06 -9.30
C SER A 194 -1.37 -36.58 -9.36
N ASP A 195 -2.46 -37.24 -9.77
CA ASP A 195 -2.54 -38.70 -9.85
C ASP A 195 -3.22 -39.13 -11.16
N PHE A 196 -2.41 -39.63 -12.07
CA PHE A 196 -2.82 -40.19 -13.37
C PHE A 196 -2.76 -41.73 -13.37
N GLY A 197 -2.51 -42.33 -12.20
CA GLY A 197 -2.45 -43.78 -12.01
C GLY A 197 -3.80 -44.37 -11.61
N HIS A 198 -3.78 -45.62 -11.15
CA HIS A 198 -4.99 -46.37 -10.75
C HIS A 198 -5.73 -45.79 -9.53
N LEU A 199 -5.05 -44.96 -8.73
CA LEU A 199 -5.65 -44.26 -7.58
C LEU A 199 -6.28 -42.91 -7.99
N GLY A 200 -5.99 -42.43 -9.20
CA GLY A 200 -6.59 -41.24 -9.79
C GLY A 200 -7.88 -41.54 -10.56
N GLU A 201 -8.47 -40.49 -11.12
CA GLU A 201 -9.65 -40.61 -11.96
C GLU A 201 -9.31 -40.76 -13.45
N ALA A 202 -10.19 -41.45 -14.19
CA ALA A 202 -10.09 -41.52 -15.65
C ALA A 202 -10.40 -40.15 -16.29
N PRO A 203 -9.72 -39.80 -17.40
CA PRO A 203 -9.99 -38.56 -18.14
C PRO A 203 -11.43 -38.53 -18.66
N SER A 204 -12.11 -37.40 -18.53
CA SER A 204 -13.44 -37.19 -19.12
C SER A 204 -13.40 -37.25 -20.66
N HIS A 205 -12.30 -36.76 -21.26
CA HIS A 205 -12.07 -36.73 -22.70
C HIS A 205 -10.63 -37.19 -23.01
N PRO A 206 -10.36 -38.50 -23.06
CA PRO A 206 -9.00 -39.04 -23.25
C PRO A 206 -8.36 -38.58 -24.56
N GLU A 207 -9.11 -38.64 -25.67
CA GLU A 207 -8.61 -38.25 -27.00
C GLU A 207 -8.25 -36.76 -27.07
N LEU A 208 -9.03 -35.90 -26.40
CA LEU A 208 -8.74 -34.47 -26.33
C LEU A 208 -7.46 -34.20 -25.53
N LEU A 209 -7.28 -34.87 -24.40
CA LEU A 209 -6.08 -34.74 -23.58
C LEU A 209 -4.83 -35.18 -24.36
N ASP A 210 -4.92 -36.31 -25.05
CA ASP A 210 -3.84 -36.84 -25.88
C ASP A 210 -3.50 -35.89 -27.03
N TRP A 211 -4.52 -35.39 -27.74
CA TRP A 211 -4.34 -34.42 -28.80
C TRP A 211 -3.68 -33.12 -28.31
N LEU A 212 -4.19 -32.53 -27.22
CA LEU A 212 -3.62 -31.31 -26.64
C LEU A 212 -2.18 -31.52 -26.16
N ALA A 213 -1.88 -32.67 -25.56
CA ALA A 213 -0.52 -33.01 -25.13
C ALA A 213 0.44 -33.10 -26.31
N THR A 214 0.09 -33.85 -27.35
CA THR A 214 0.92 -33.98 -28.56
C THR A 214 1.15 -32.63 -29.23
N GLU A 215 0.09 -31.85 -29.44
CA GLU A 215 0.21 -30.55 -30.13
C GLU A 215 0.97 -29.51 -29.30
N PHE A 216 0.87 -29.55 -27.97
CA PHE A 216 1.65 -28.68 -27.10
C PHE A 216 3.17 -28.90 -27.28
N VAL A 217 3.60 -30.15 -27.44
CA VAL A 217 5.00 -30.50 -27.73
C VAL A 217 5.39 -30.11 -29.15
N ASN A 218 4.53 -30.39 -30.15
CA ASN A 218 4.76 -30.02 -31.55
C ASN A 218 4.92 -28.50 -31.74
N HIS A 219 4.26 -27.70 -30.90
CA HIS A 219 4.40 -26.25 -30.85
C HIS A 219 5.47 -25.74 -29.86
N GLY A 220 6.45 -26.59 -29.52
CA GLY A 220 7.63 -26.20 -28.75
C GLY A 220 7.31 -25.82 -27.30
N TRP A 221 6.34 -26.49 -26.67
CA TRP A 221 5.94 -26.25 -25.28
C TRP A 221 5.45 -24.81 -25.03
N SER A 222 4.89 -24.17 -26.06
CA SER A 222 4.44 -22.78 -25.98
C SER A 222 3.15 -22.63 -25.16
N LEU A 223 3.29 -22.14 -23.92
CA LEU A 223 2.13 -21.84 -23.06
C LEU A 223 1.14 -20.88 -23.75
N LYS A 224 1.66 -19.87 -24.47
CA LYS A 224 0.80 -18.92 -25.21
C LYS A 224 -0.06 -19.59 -26.26
N TRP A 225 0.50 -20.57 -26.99
CA TRP A 225 -0.24 -21.30 -28.01
C TRP A 225 -1.41 -22.08 -27.39
N ILE A 226 -1.16 -22.86 -26.34
CA ILE A 226 -2.23 -23.70 -25.74
C ILE A 226 -3.30 -22.84 -25.06
N HIS A 227 -2.91 -21.76 -24.38
CA HIS A 227 -3.87 -20.77 -23.85
C HIS A 227 -4.76 -20.24 -24.98
N ARG A 228 -4.19 -19.87 -26.13
CA ARG A 228 -4.95 -19.39 -27.30
C ARG A 228 -5.93 -20.44 -27.82
N GLN A 229 -5.52 -21.71 -27.92
CA GLN A 229 -6.43 -22.77 -28.38
C GLN A 229 -7.64 -22.94 -27.45
N ILE A 230 -7.39 -22.92 -26.14
CA ILE A 230 -8.46 -23.06 -25.14
C ILE A 230 -9.42 -21.86 -25.21
N VAL A 231 -8.92 -20.62 -25.11
CA VAL A 231 -9.79 -19.43 -25.03
C VAL A 231 -10.55 -19.11 -26.33
N LEU A 232 -10.06 -19.59 -27.49
CA LEU A 232 -10.77 -19.46 -28.77
C LEU A 232 -11.73 -20.62 -29.05
N SER A 233 -11.73 -21.67 -28.24
CA SER A 233 -12.63 -22.81 -28.40
C SER A 233 -14.11 -22.41 -28.23
N ARG A 234 -15.02 -23.24 -28.73
CA ARG A 234 -16.45 -23.06 -28.43
C ARG A 234 -16.74 -23.35 -26.96
N THR A 235 -16.08 -24.36 -26.39
CA THR A 235 -16.23 -24.77 -24.99
C THR A 235 -15.94 -23.65 -24.00
N PHE A 236 -14.86 -22.88 -24.22
CA PHE A 236 -14.53 -21.74 -23.36
C PHE A 236 -15.51 -20.55 -23.52
N ARG A 237 -16.16 -20.42 -24.68
CA ARG A 237 -17.10 -19.32 -24.97
C ARG A 237 -18.57 -19.66 -24.69
N GLN A 238 -18.82 -20.76 -23.98
CA GLN A 238 -20.16 -21.10 -23.52
C GLN A 238 -20.62 -20.12 -22.43
N GLN A 239 -21.92 -20.06 -22.18
CA GLN A 239 -22.47 -19.30 -21.06
C GLN A 239 -22.65 -20.22 -19.85
N ALA A 240 -22.60 -19.68 -18.62
CA ALA A 240 -22.86 -20.47 -17.42
C ALA A 240 -24.36 -20.73 -17.17
N VAL A 241 -25.26 -19.99 -17.83
CA VAL A 241 -26.71 -20.12 -17.70
C VAL A 241 -27.16 -21.54 -18.03
N VAL A 242 -27.96 -22.13 -17.15
CA VAL A 242 -28.53 -23.46 -17.34
C VAL A 242 -29.68 -23.38 -18.34
N SER A 243 -29.37 -23.59 -19.62
CA SER A 243 -30.35 -23.55 -20.72
C SER A 243 -30.87 -24.94 -21.12
N ASN A 244 -30.24 -26.02 -20.63
CA ASN A 244 -30.60 -27.40 -20.96
C ASN A 244 -30.85 -28.26 -19.70
N PRO A 245 -32.11 -28.37 -19.26
CA PRO A 245 -32.48 -29.16 -18.08
C PRO A 245 -32.14 -30.66 -18.21
N ALA A 246 -32.17 -31.21 -19.42
CA ALA A 246 -31.84 -32.62 -19.63
C ALA A 246 -30.34 -32.89 -19.40
N ALA A 247 -29.47 -32.00 -19.86
CA ALA A 247 -28.03 -32.09 -19.59
C ALA A 247 -27.72 -31.99 -18.09
N GLN A 248 -28.43 -31.13 -17.36
CA GLN A 248 -28.27 -31.00 -15.91
C GLN A 248 -28.60 -32.29 -15.14
N LEU A 249 -29.55 -33.09 -15.63
CA LEU A 249 -29.88 -34.38 -15.00
C LEU A 249 -28.83 -35.46 -15.29
N VAL A 250 -28.21 -35.43 -16.47
CA VAL A 250 -27.21 -36.43 -16.90
C VAL A 250 -25.82 -36.11 -16.33
N ASP A 251 -25.41 -34.85 -16.34
CA ASP A 251 -24.11 -34.38 -15.86
C ASP A 251 -24.28 -33.15 -14.95
N PRO A 252 -24.82 -33.33 -13.74
CA PRO A 252 -25.04 -32.23 -12.79
C PRO A 252 -23.73 -31.55 -12.35
N ALA A 253 -22.62 -32.30 -12.36
CA ALA A 253 -21.29 -31.80 -12.01
C ALA A 253 -20.60 -31.01 -13.14
N ASN A 254 -21.21 -30.94 -14.33
CA ASN A 254 -20.65 -30.30 -15.52
C ASN A 254 -19.27 -30.86 -15.92
N ARG A 255 -19.03 -32.16 -15.69
CA ARG A 255 -17.78 -32.86 -16.04
C ARG A 255 -17.53 -32.87 -17.56
N LEU A 256 -18.59 -32.89 -18.35
CA LEU A 256 -18.56 -32.87 -19.80
C LEU A 256 -18.58 -31.45 -20.39
N LEU A 257 -18.59 -30.41 -19.53
CA LEU A 257 -18.55 -29.00 -19.91
C LEU A 257 -19.65 -28.63 -20.92
N TRP A 258 -20.90 -29.02 -20.63
CA TRP A 258 -22.06 -28.65 -21.45
C TRP A 258 -22.53 -27.21 -21.21
N ARG A 259 -21.97 -26.53 -20.20
CA ARG A 259 -22.06 -25.09 -19.94
C ARG A 259 -20.75 -24.57 -19.37
N ALA A 260 -20.56 -23.25 -19.31
CA ALA A 260 -19.38 -22.69 -18.68
C ALA A 260 -19.39 -22.87 -17.15
N PRO A 261 -18.26 -23.22 -16.53
CA PRO A 261 -18.18 -23.39 -15.08
C PRO A 261 -18.06 -22.03 -14.38
N LEU A 262 -18.98 -21.74 -13.46
CA LEU A 262 -18.83 -20.60 -12.54
C LEU A 262 -17.61 -20.79 -11.65
N LYS A 263 -16.68 -19.84 -11.68
CA LYS A 263 -15.42 -19.91 -10.95
C LYS A 263 -15.21 -18.67 -10.10
N ARG A 264 -15.00 -18.85 -8.80
CA ARG A 264 -14.55 -17.76 -7.90
C ARG A 264 -13.13 -17.33 -8.28
N LEU A 265 -12.89 -16.03 -8.33
CA LEU A 265 -11.54 -15.47 -8.42
C LEU A 265 -10.67 -15.98 -7.27
N THR A 266 -9.43 -16.36 -7.56
CA THR A 266 -8.48 -16.70 -6.49
C THR A 266 -8.17 -15.47 -5.65
N ALA A 267 -7.61 -15.66 -4.45
CA ALA A 267 -7.17 -14.58 -3.57
C ALA A 267 -6.38 -13.47 -4.29
N GLU A 268 -5.42 -13.87 -5.13
CA GLU A 268 -4.58 -12.96 -5.92
C GLU A 268 -5.39 -12.21 -6.97
N GLN A 269 -6.29 -12.92 -7.67
CA GLN A 269 -7.14 -12.34 -8.72
C GLN A 269 -8.16 -11.37 -8.13
N ALA A 270 -8.79 -11.69 -6.99
CA ALA A 270 -9.74 -10.81 -6.33
C ALA A 270 -9.08 -9.50 -5.90
N ARG A 271 -7.90 -9.57 -5.26
CA ARG A 271 -7.12 -8.38 -4.90
C ARG A 271 -6.70 -7.57 -6.13
N ASP A 272 -6.17 -8.22 -7.16
CA ASP A 272 -5.69 -7.55 -8.36
C ASP A 272 -6.85 -6.96 -9.17
N ALA A 273 -8.03 -7.59 -9.19
CA ALA A 273 -9.26 -7.07 -9.80
C ALA A 273 -9.71 -5.78 -9.12
N MET A 274 -9.73 -5.74 -7.77
CA MET A 274 -10.05 -4.52 -7.03
C MET A 274 -9.10 -3.36 -7.38
N LEU A 275 -7.80 -3.64 -7.52
CA LEU A 275 -6.83 -2.62 -7.95
C LEU A 275 -7.00 -2.23 -9.42
N ALA A 276 -7.41 -3.16 -10.28
CA ALA A 276 -7.57 -2.90 -11.71
C ALA A 276 -8.77 -1.97 -11.96
N VAL A 277 -9.91 -2.24 -11.33
CA VAL A 277 -11.13 -1.43 -11.50
C VAL A 277 -11.01 -0.05 -10.87
N THR A 278 -10.18 0.12 -9.84
CA THR A 278 -9.86 1.46 -9.30
C THR A 278 -8.80 2.21 -10.10
N GLY A 279 -8.15 1.57 -11.09
CA GLY A 279 -7.06 2.15 -11.87
C GLY A 279 -5.74 2.25 -11.12
N GLU A 280 -5.63 1.63 -9.94
CA GLU A 280 -4.44 1.67 -9.10
C GLU A 280 -3.43 0.56 -9.43
N LEU A 281 -3.81 -0.47 -10.20
CA LEU A 281 -2.95 -1.63 -10.45
C LEU A 281 -1.67 -1.27 -11.24
N GLU A 282 -0.52 -1.45 -10.61
CA GLU A 282 0.78 -1.32 -11.25
C GLU A 282 1.16 -2.59 -12.03
N THR A 283 1.28 -2.46 -13.35
CA THR A 283 1.54 -3.58 -14.27
C THR A 283 3.03 -3.84 -14.54
N ALA A 284 3.92 -3.01 -13.97
CA ALA A 284 5.37 -3.15 -14.11
C ALA A 284 5.83 -4.57 -13.73
N SER A 285 6.67 -5.16 -14.57
CA SER A 285 7.17 -6.53 -14.39
C SER A 285 8.56 -6.56 -13.76
N GLY A 286 8.83 -7.54 -12.89
CA GLY A 286 10.12 -7.72 -12.22
C GLY A 286 10.32 -6.83 -11.00
N GLY A 287 11.56 -6.65 -10.53
CA GLY A 287 11.87 -5.85 -9.33
C GLY A 287 11.59 -6.57 -8.01
N PRO A 288 11.90 -5.93 -6.87
CA PRO A 288 11.77 -6.54 -5.55
C PRO A 288 10.31 -6.75 -5.15
N SER A 289 10.07 -7.77 -4.32
CA SER A 289 8.75 -8.00 -3.70
C SER A 289 8.41 -6.90 -2.71
N GLN A 290 7.13 -6.54 -2.60
CA GLN A 290 6.61 -5.54 -1.65
C GLN A 290 5.61 -6.17 -0.68
N ASP A 291 5.44 -5.60 0.51
CA ASP A 291 4.38 -6.07 1.41
C ASP A 291 3.00 -5.86 0.76
N ALA A 292 2.11 -6.86 0.87
CA ALA A 292 0.81 -6.81 0.20
C ALA A 292 -0.06 -5.63 0.67
N ALA A 293 0.03 -5.31 1.97
CA ALA A 293 -0.58 -4.14 2.57
C ALA A 293 0.07 -2.86 2.00
N GLY A 294 -0.72 -2.04 1.29
CA GLY A 294 -0.29 -0.77 0.71
C GLY A 294 0.41 -0.89 -0.65
N SER A 295 0.79 -2.09 -1.11
CA SER A 295 1.31 -2.25 -2.47
C SER A 295 0.19 -2.19 -3.51
N ARG A 296 0.46 -1.50 -4.61
CA ARG A 296 -0.39 -1.43 -5.81
C ARG A 296 0.03 -2.42 -6.90
N ARG A 297 1.10 -3.19 -6.67
CA ARG A 297 1.59 -4.17 -7.63
C ARG A 297 0.70 -5.41 -7.68
N ARG A 298 0.73 -6.09 -8.83
CA ARG A 298 0.14 -7.44 -9.00
C ARG A 298 0.55 -8.36 -7.85
N SER A 299 -0.39 -9.16 -7.37
CA SER A 299 -0.23 -10.04 -6.21
C SER A 299 0.96 -11.00 -6.32
N VAL A 300 1.37 -11.36 -7.55
CA VAL A 300 2.58 -12.15 -7.83
C VAL A 300 3.89 -11.51 -7.35
N TYR A 301 3.92 -10.18 -7.17
CA TYR A 301 5.05 -9.42 -6.64
C TYR A 301 4.91 -9.09 -5.16
N THR A 302 3.87 -9.59 -4.49
CA THR A 302 3.72 -9.40 -3.06
C THR A 302 4.65 -10.33 -2.29
N LYS A 303 5.10 -9.87 -1.13
CA LYS A 303 6.03 -10.59 -0.28
C LYS A 303 5.30 -11.73 0.40
N VAL A 304 5.90 -12.90 0.28
CA VAL A 304 5.37 -14.15 0.79
C VAL A 304 6.17 -14.55 2.03
N MET A 305 5.58 -14.41 3.22
CA MET A 305 6.17 -14.84 4.49
C MET A 305 5.42 -16.04 5.06
N ARG A 306 6.11 -17.17 5.25
CA ARG A 306 5.51 -18.42 5.77
C ARG A 306 4.87 -18.24 7.15
N ASN A 307 5.52 -17.50 8.04
CA ASN A 307 5.08 -17.33 9.44
C ASN A 307 4.18 -16.09 9.66
N ARG A 308 3.89 -15.33 8.59
CA ARG A 308 3.05 -14.14 8.65
C ARG A 308 2.22 -14.07 7.37
N PRO A 309 1.15 -14.88 7.27
CA PRO A 309 0.26 -14.82 6.12
C PRO A 309 -0.44 -13.47 6.05
N ASP A 310 -0.75 -13.03 4.82
CA ASP A 310 -1.60 -11.87 4.62
C ASP A 310 -3.05 -12.26 4.98
N PRO A 311 -3.75 -11.50 5.84
CA PRO A 311 -5.09 -11.87 6.31
C PRO A 311 -6.11 -12.05 5.18
N LEU A 312 -6.10 -11.15 4.19
CA LEU A 312 -7.07 -11.19 3.08
C LEU A 312 -6.77 -12.38 2.17
N LEU A 313 -5.52 -12.53 1.76
CA LEU A 313 -5.16 -13.64 0.88
C LEU A 313 -5.45 -14.98 1.57
N SER A 314 -5.10 -15.10 2.85
CA SER A 314 -5.32 -16.32 3.62
C SER A 314 -6.81 -16.68 3.74
N VAL A 315 -7.69 -15.70 3.94
CA VAL A 315 -9.13 -15.94 4.06
C VAL A 315 -9.74 -16.35 2.71
N LEU A 316 -9.21 -15.88 1.59
CA LEU A 316 -9.65 -16.24 0.24
C LEU A 316 -8.97 -17.52 -0.33
N ASP A 317 -8.60 -18.45 0.55
CA ASP A 317 -8.00 -19.76 0.24
C ASP A 317 -6.62 -19.70 -0.45
N PHE A 318 -5.82 -18.68 -0.15
CA PHE A 318 -4.44 -18.66 -0.64
C PHE A 318 -3.66 -19.88 -0.11
N PRO A 319 -2.90 -20.61 -0.95
CA PRO A 319 -2.22 -21.84 -0.56
C PRO A 319 -1.28 -21.68 0.66
N ASP A 320 -1.16 -22.73 1.49
CA ASP A 320 -0.38 -22.70 2.75
C ASP A 320 1.14 -22.56 2.57
N ARG A 321 1.66 -22.70 1.34
CA ARG A 321 3.08 -22.58 0.93
C ARG A 321 4.04 -23.53 1.65
N MET A 322 3.53 -24.51 2.37
CA MET A 322 4.30 -25.54 3.05
C MET A 322 4.27 -26.85 2.27
N ARG A 323 3.14 -27.12 1.60
CA ARG A 323 2.96 -28.32 0.77
C ARG A 323 2.75 -27.95 -0.69
N SER A 324 3.05 -28.89 -1.57
CA SER A 324 2.68 -28.77 -2.98
C SER A 324 1.16 -28.88 -3.10
N VAL A 325 0.55 -27.95 -3.83
CA VAL A 325 -0.90 -27.87 -4.03
C VAL A 325 -1.18 -28.08 -5.51
N GLY A 326 -1.76 -29.23 -5.85
CA GLY A 326 -2.15 -29.58 -7.21
C GLY A 326 -3.52 -29.03 -7.61
N ASP A 327 -4.39 -28.84 -6.64
CA ASP A 327 -5.71 -28.22 -6.78
C ASP A 327 -5.96 -27.26 -5.62
N ARG A 328 -6.54 -26.10 -5.91
CA ARG A 328 -6.77 -25.07 -4.90
C ARG A 328 -8.18 -25.24 -4.33
N ASN A 329 -8.27 -25.22 -3.00
CA ASN A 329 -9.57 -25.15 -2.36
C ASN A 329 -10.25 -23.82 -2.72
N ILE A 330 -11.55 -23.88 -2.98
CA ILE A 330 -12.41 -22.71 -3.16
C ILE A 330 -13.54 -22.89 -2.17
N THR A 331 -13.48 -22.13 -1.09
CA THR A 331 -14.54 -22.04 -0.10
C THR A 331 -15.34 -20.76 -0.30
N THR A 332 -16.60 -20.80 0.14
CA THR A 332 -17.50 -19.65 0.21
C THR A 332 -18.05 -19.63 1.63
N THR A 333 -17.46 -18.80 2.49
CA THR A 333 -17.82 -18.75 3.91
C THR A 333 -18.38 -17.38 4.30
N PRO A 334 -19.26 -17.31 5.32
CA PRO A 334 -19.69 -16.03 5.87
C PRO A 334 -18.54 -15.16 6.37
N THR A 335 -17.45 -15.78 6.85
CA THR A 335 -16.25 -15.05 7.31
C THR A 335 -15.52 -14.35 6.16
N GLN A 336 -15.48 -14.93 4.96
CA GLN A 336 -14.94 -14.27 3.77
C GLN A 336 -15.79 -13.05 3.40
N ALA A 337 -17.11 -13.21 3.35
CA ALA A 337 -18.02 -12.10 3.04
C ALA A 337 -17.91 -10.96 4.06
N LEU A 338 -17.93 -11.29 5.36
CA LEU A 338 -17.77 -10.30 6.43
C LEU A 338 -16.41 -9.61 6.38
N LEU A 339 -15.33 -10.33 6.06
CA LEU A 339 -14.02 -9.71 5.88
C LEU A 339 -14.04 -8.72 4.71
N LEU A 340 -14.58 -9.11 3.55
CA LEU A 340 -14.61 -8.23 2.39
C LEU A 340 -15.43 -6.97 2.68
N ILE A 341 -16.61 -7.10 3.31
CA ILE A 341 -17.47 -5.96 3.68
C ILE A 341 -16.81 -5.01 4.69
N ASN A 342 -15.98 -5.51 5.62
CA ASN A 342 -15.46 -4.71 6.73
C ASN A 342 -13.96 -4.39 6.61
N SER A 343 -13.28 -4.87 5.56
CA SER A 343 -11.84 -4.69 5.44
C SER A 343 -11.49 -3.26 5.01
N ASP A 344 -10.43 -2.72 5.63
CA ASP A 344 -9.80 -1.48 5.19
C ASP A 344 -9.49 -1.47 3.69
N LEU A 345 -9.14 -2.63 3.12
CA LEU A 345 -8.86 -2.73 1.70
C LEU A 345 -10.12 -2.45 0.88
N ALA A 346 -11.22 -3.15 1.13
CA ALA A 346 -12.44 -2.97 0.34
C ALA A 346 -13.01 -1.56 0.48
N ILE A 347 -13.01 -1.00 1.70
CA ILE A 347 -13.47 0.37 1.96
C ILE A 347 -12.62 1.37 1.18
N LYS A 348 -11.29 1.26 1.25
CA LYS A 348 -10.37 2.16 0.49
C LYS A 348 -10.54 2.00 -1.01
N ARG A 349 -10.83 0.79 -1.52
CA ARG A 349 -11.07 0.55 -2.94
C ARG A 349 -12.41 1.09 -3.40
N ALA A 350 -13.45 1.04 -2.57
CA ALA A 350 -14.72 1.69 -2.86
C ALA A 350 -14.57 3.22 -3.00
N GLN A 351 -13.83 3.85 -2.08
CA GLN A 351 -13.50 5.27 -2.17
C GLN A 351 -12.66 5.60 -3.41
N ALA A 352 -11.66 4.78 -3.74
CA ALA A 352 -10.85 4.95 -4.94
C ALA A 352 -11.67 4.78 -6.23
N LEU A 353 -12.62 3.83 -6.26
CA LEU A 353 -13.50 3.62 -7.41
C LEU A 353 -14.47 4.80 -7.59
N SER A 354 -15.08 5.29 -6.50
CA SER A 354 -15.94 6.47 -6.53
C SER A 354 -15.20 7.71 -7.04
N ARG A 355 -13.93 7.91 -6.62
CA ARG A 355 -13.06 8.97 -7.16
C ARG A 355 -12.84 8.82 -8.66
N ARG A 356 -12.49 7.62 -9.10
CA ARG A 356 -12.24 7.35 -10.51
C ARG A 356 -13.48 7.66 -11.36
N ILE A 357 -14.66 7.17 -10.95
CA ILE A 357 -15.93 7.41 -11.64
C ILE A 357 -16.25 8.91 -11.69
N SER A 358 -16.00 9.62 -10.59
CA SER A 358 -16.27 11.06 -10.50
C SER A 358 -15.32 11.91 -11.36
N ASN A 359 -14.06 11.49 -11.51
CA ASN A 359 -13.05 12.19 -12.29
C ASN A 359 -13.11 11.87 -13.79
N ASP A 360 -13.37 10.62 -14.16
CA ASP A 360 -13.35 10.15 -15.54
C ASP A 360 -14.55 10.70 -16.35
N LEU A 361 -15.60 11.18 -15.69
CA LEU A 361 -16.82 11.62 -16.37
C LEU A 361 -17.49 12.85 -15.70
N VAL A 362 -17.52 13.96 -16.42
CA VAL A 362 -18.42 15.09 -16.13
C VAL A 362 -19.77 14.74 -16.74
N GLY A 363 -20.71 14.24 -15.94
CA GLY A 363 -22.02 13.81 -16.43
C GLY A 363 -23.03 13.52 -15.33
N SER A 364 -24.21 13.06 -15.74
CA SER A 364 -25.32 12.74 -14.84
C SER A 364 -24.99 11.59 -13.88
N THR A 365 -25.72 11.49 -12.76
CA THR A 365 -25.64 10.36 -11.83
C THR A 365 -25.83 9.02 -12.53
N GLU A 366 -26.78 8.93 -13.48
CA GLU A 366 -27.01 7.74 -14.29
C GLU A 366 -25.74 7.31 -15.06
N SER A 367 -25.07 8.26 -15.70
CA SER A 367 -23.85 7.99 -16.47
C SER A 367 -22.72 7.45 -15.59
N ARG A 368 -22.63 7.94 -14.34
CA ARG A 368 -21.65 7.45 -13.36
C ARG A 368 -21.95 6.01 -12.93
N LEU A 369 -23.22 5.66 -12.71
CA LEU A 369 -23.63 4.30 -12.36
C LEU A 369 -23.39 3.32 -13.51
N ARG A 370 -23.66 3.72 -14.76
CA ARG A 370 -23.34 2.92 -15.95
C ARG A 370 -21.84 2.67 -16.08
N LEU A 371 -21.02 3.69 -15.87
CA LEU A 371 -19.56 3.55 -15.86
C LEU A 371 -19.08 2.57 -14.77
N ALA A 372 -19.69 2.59 -13.58
CA ALA A 372 -19.37 1.65 -12.51
C ALA A 372 -19.58 0.19 -12.98
N TYR A 373 -20.71 -0.08 -13.64
CA TYR A 373 -21.05 -1.40 -14.19
C TYR A 373 -20.10 -1.83 -15.32
N ASP A 374 -19.76 -0.93 -16.24
CA ASP A 374 -18.80 -1.23 -17.31
C ASP A 374 -17.41 -1.59 -16.74
N LEU A 375 -16.93 -0.82 -15.76
CA LEU A 375 -15.64 -1.07 -15.11
C LEU A 375 -15.61 -2.38 -14.32
N LEU A 376 -16.70 -2.73 -13.62
CA LEU A 376 -16.74 -3.88 -12.71
C LEU A 376 -17.16 -5.18 -13.40
N PHE A 377 -18.11 -5.11 -14.34
CA PHE A 377 -18.77 -6.27 -14.93
C PHE A 377 -18.67 -6.31 -16.47
N SER A 378 -18.14 -5.26 -17.12
CA SER A 378 -18.04 -5.17 -18.58
C SER A 378 -19.39 -5.35 -19.29
N ARG A 379 -20.47 -4.87 -18.67
CA ARG A 379 -21.82 -4.80 -19.22
C ARG A 379 -22.53 -3.55 -18.71
N GLU A 380 -23.65 -3.21 -19.34
CA GLU A 380 -24.58 -2.20 -18.83
C GLU A 380 -25.43 -2.75 -17.67
N PRO A 381 -25.87 -1.90 -16.71
CA PRO A 381 -26.85 -2.30 -15.72
C PRO A 381 -28.20 -2.61 -16.37
N GLU A 382 -28.88 -3.64 -15.86
CA GLU A 382 -30.26 -3.92 -16.23
C GLU A 382 -31.18 -2.78 -15.76
N PRO A 383 -32.34 -2.55 -16.41
CA PRO A 383 -33.24 -1.46 -16.03
C PRO A 383 -33.64 -1.46 -14.55
N GLN A 384 -33.89 -2.65 -13.96
CA GLN A 384 -34.23 -2.75 -12.53
C GLN A 384 -33.03 -2.44 -11.62
N GLU A 385 -31.81 -2.86 -12.00
CA GLU A 385 -30.60 -2.55 -11.23
C GLU A 385 -30.36 -1.04 -11.19
N LEU A 386 -30.47 -0.38 -12.35
CA LEU A 386 -30.28 1.06 -12.46
C LEU A 386 -31.34 1.84 -11.67
N GLU A 387 -32.60 1.41 -11.72
CA GLU A 387 -33.69 2.02 -10.94
C GLU A 387 -33.42 1.97 -9.44
N VAL A 388 -32.96 0.83 -8.91
CA VAL A 388 -32.63 0.66 -7.49
C VAL A 388 -31.47 1.57 -7.08
N LEU A 389 -30.42 1.64 -7.90
CA LEU A 389 -29.23 2.47 -7.62
C LEU A 389 -29.56 3.97 -7.67
N MET A 390 -30.34 4.40 -8.67
CA MET A 390 -30.81 5.79 -8.77
C MET A 390 -31.64 6.19 -7.55
N LYS A 391 -32.56 5.32 -7.10
CA LYS A 391 -33.36 5.56 -5.91
C LYS A 391 -32.51 5.69 -4.64
N TYR A 392 -31.44 4.91 -4.52
CA TYR A 392 -30.51 5.03 -3.39
C TYR A 392 -29.78 6.38 -3.42
N MET A 393 -29.23 6.77 -4.57
CA MET A 393 -28.56 8.07 -4.75
C MET A 393 -29.47 9.25 -4.38
N GLU A 394 -30.74 9.19 -4.76
CA GLU A 394 -31.72 10.23 -4.41
C GLU A 394 -32.06 10.28 -2.92
N SER A 395 -32.12 9.12 -2.25
CA SER A 395 -32.48 9.04 -0.82
C SER A 395 -31.42 9.63 0.11
N THR A 396 -30.15 9.63 -0.29
CA THR A 396 -29.01 10.06 0.54
C THR A 396 -28.59 11.50 0.27
N ALA A 397 -29.10 12.15 -0.79
CA ALA A 397 -28.71 13.50 -1.23
C ALA A 397 -28.97 14.65 -0.22
N GLY A 398 -29.52 14.37 0.95
CA GLY A 398 -29.80 15.35 2.01
C GLY A 398 -29.47 14.92 3.45
N GLN A 399 -28.78 13.79 3.67
CA GLN A 399 -28.56 13.24 5.02
C GLN A 399 -27.14 13.39 5.60
N ASP A 400 -26.11 13.74 4.83
CA ASP A 400 -24.75 13.26 5.16
C ASP A 400 -23.62 14.31 5.26
N VAL A 401 -23.78 15.29 6.17
CA VAL A 401 -22.63 16.03 6.76
C VAL A 401 -22.72 16.08 8.30
N THR A 402 -23.84 15.61 8.86
CA THR A 402 -24.29 15.91 10.23
C THR A 402 -23.64 15.04 11.31
N ASP A 403 -23.18 13.83 10.96
CA ASP A 403 -22.66 12.86 11.94
C ASP A 403 -21.17 13.01 12.29
N LYS A 404 -20.44 13.90 11.59
CA LYS A 404 -18.99 14.10 11.81
C LYS A 404 -18.61 15.40 12.51
N VAL A 405 -19.54 16.35 12.67
CA VAL A 405 -19.24 17.65 13.29
C VAL A 405 -19.90 17.77 14.65
N LYS A 406 -19.07 17.85 15.70
CA LYS A 406 -19.52 17.96 17.08
C LYS A 406 -19.82 19.42 17.41
N LEU A 407 -21.11 19.75 17.52
CA LEU A 407 -21.57 21.05 18.02
C LEU A 407 -21.86 20.95 19.52
N ALA A 408 -21.38 21.91 20.31
CA ALA A 408 -21.59 21.95 21.74
C ALA A 408 -21.63 23.39 22.25
N ASN A 409 -22.34 23.62 23.35
CA ASN A 409 -22.32 24.92 24.03
C ASN A 409 -20.88 25.24 24.48
N ILE A 410 -20.45 26.48 24.25
CA ILE A 410 -19.19 26.98 24.78
C ILE A 410 -19.41 27.24 26.28
N PRO A 411 -18.61 26.64 27.19
CA PRO A 411 -18.70 26.92 28.61
C PRO A 411 -18.67 28.43 28.89
N GLU A 412 -19.48 28.87 29.86
CA GLU A 412 -19.59 30.27 30.29
C GLU A 412 -20.28 31.22 29.29
N LEU A 413 -20.67 30.73 28.10
CA LEU A 413 -21.41 31.49 27.10
C LEU A 413 -22.73 30.82 26.72
N ASP A 414 -23.75 31.63 26.43
CA ASP A 414 -24.97 31.17 25.75
C ASP A 414 -24.75 31.15 24.22
N ARG A 415 -23.81 30.31 23.79
CA ARG A 415 -23.37 30.19 22.39
C ARG A 415 -23.01 28.73 22.08
N VAL A 416 -23.42 28.25 20.91
CA VAL A 416 -22.97 26.96 20.38
C VAL A 416 -21.72 27.18 19.53
N GLY A 417 -20.73 26.33 19.69
CA GLY A 417 -19.52 26.32 18.86
C GLY A 417 -19.25 24.93 18.29
N VAL A 418 -18.47 24.90 17.22
CA VAL A 418 -17.89 23.66 16.70
C VAL A 418 -16.70 23.25 17.56
N TRP A 419 -16.65 21.98 17.93
CA TRP A 419 -15.54 21.37 18.63
C TRP A 419 -14.53 20.77 17.64
N LEU A 420 -13.26 21.12 17.78
CA LEU A 420 -12.14 20.67 16.94
C LEU A 420 -10.98 20.24 17.84
N GLY A 421 -10.28 19.14 17.56
CA GLY A 421 -9.18 18.71 18.42
C GLY A 421 -8.64 17.29 18.22
N GLU A 422 -7.60 16.93 18.99
CA GLU A 422 -6.99 15.58 18.92
C GLU A 422 -7.95 14.50 19.47
N GLY A 423 -8.58 13.76 18.55
CA GLY A 423 -9.44 12.60 18.84
C GLY A 423 -10.94 12.85 18.66
N ASP A 424 -11.38 14.11 18.69
CA ASP A 424 -12.78 14.54 18.53
C ASP A 424 -12.82 15.82 17.65
N GLY A 425 -13.29 15.70 16.40
CA GLY A 425 -13.55 16.85 15.51
C GLY A 425 -12.43 17.22 14.54
N GLU A 426 -12.74 17.20 13.24
CA GLU A 426 -11.82 17.57 12.15
C GLU A 426 -11.98 19.06 11.78
N PRO A 427 -10.90 19.77 11.35
CA PRO A 427 -11.02 21.13 10.81
C PRO A 427 -12.09 21.20 9.72
N LEU A 428 -12.64 22.37 9.42
CA LEU A 428 -13.66 22.53 8.39
C LEU A 428 -13.09 23.25 7.18
N GLU A 429 -13.43 22.83 5.97
CA GLU A 429 -13.07 23.46 4.71
C GLU A 429 -14.27 24.11 4.02
N LEU A 430 -14.01 25.28 3.43
CA LEU A 430 -14.79 25.82 2.34
C LEU A 430 -13.92 25.71 1.09
N GLY A 431 -14.38 24.95 0.09
CA GLY A 431 -13.68 24.76 -1.18
C GLY A 431 -13.23 26.09 -1.81
N ASP A 432 -12.27 26.04 -2.74
CA ASP A 432 -11.73 27.27 -3.33
C ASP A 432 -12.83 28.14 -3.97
N ARG A 433 -12.84 29.43 -3.63
CA ARG A 433 -13.83 30.41 -4.07
C ARG A 433 -13.15 31.69 -4.50
N ASP A 434 -13.51 32.15 -5.70
CA ASP A 434 -13.06 33.43 -6.24
C ASP A 434 -13.50 34.65 -5.43
N SER A 435 -14.53 34.51 -4.61
CA SER A 435 -15.14 35.58 -3.81
C SER A 435 -14.44 35.88 -2.48
N LEU A 436 -13.44 35.10 -2.05
CA LEU A 436 -12.67 35.42 -0.83
C LEU A 436 -11.81 36.69 -1.01
N PRO A 437 -11.60 37.51 0.03
CA PRO A 437 -10.91 38.79 -0.10
C PRO A 437 -9.47 38.63 -0.63
N SER A 438 -9.06 39.56 -1.50
CA SER A 438 -7.69 39.67 -2.03
C SER A 438 -7.03 41.01 -1.75
N GLU A 439 -7.72 41.92 -1.02
CA GLU A 439 -7.25 43.26 -0.64
C GLU A 439 -7.30 43.49 0.88
N ASP A 440 -8.07 44.43 1.40
CA ASP A 440 -8.21 44.58 2.84
C ASP A 440 -9.23 43.57 3.39
N PHE A 441 -9.00 43.05 4.59
CA PHE A 441 -9.94 42.14 5.22
C PHE A 441 -9.90 42.18 6.74
N THR A 442 -11.01 41.76 7.35
CA THR A 442 -11.12 41.55 8.79
C THR A 442 -11.61 40.13 9.06
N LEU A 443 -10.92 39.41 9.94
CA LEU A 443 -11.30 38.11 10.43
C LEU A 443 -11.68 38.21 11.91
N GLU A 444 -12.84 37.65 12.27
CA GLU A 444 -13.31 37.55 13.64
C GLU A 444 -13.76 36.13 13.97
N ALA A 445 -13.56 35.73 15.22
CA ALA A 445 -14.05 34.47 15.75
C ALA A 445 -14.22 34.55 17.28
N THR A 446 -15.20 33.83 17.81
CA THR A 446 -15.27 33.46 19.22
C THR A 446 -14.47 32.17 19.40
N VAL A 447 -13.48 32.16 20.30
CA VAL A 447 -12.53 31.06 20.46
C VAL A 447 -12.41 30.66 21.92
N ARG A 448 -12.35 29.35 22.18
CA ARG A 448 -11.98 28.79 23.49
C ARG A 448 -10.91 27.72 23.26
N LEU A 449 -9.68 28.01 23.66
CA LEU A 449 -8.51 27.17 23.40
C LEU A 449 -8.26 26.22 24.58
N GLU A 450 -8.18 24.92 24.37
CA GLU A 450 -8.00 23.95 25.46
C GLU A 450 -6.56 23.56 25.69
N THR A 451 -5.81 23.24 24.62
CA THR A 451 -4.43 22.80 24.74
C THR A 451 -3.48 23.48 23.76
N LEU A 452 -2.20 23.48 24.12
CA LEU A 452 -1.10 23.91 23.26
C LEU A 452 -0.30 22.69 22.81
N TYR A 453 0.35 22.80 21.65
CA TYR A 453 1.36 21.82 21.28
C TYR A 453 2.58 21.89 22.22
N PRO A 454 3.30 20.77 22.42
CA PRO A 454 4.55 20.76 23.19
C PRO A 454 5.74 21.40 22.46
N ASP A 455 5.56 21.77 21.19
CA ASP A 455 6.58 22.40 20.33
C ASP A 455 6.16 23.82 19.88
N ALA A 456 6.74 24.31 18.79
CA ALA A 456 6.48 25.64 18.24
C ALA A 456 5.30 25.68 17.23
N THR A 457 4.56 24.57 17.08
CA THR A 457 3.39 24.49 16.21
C THR A 457 2.31 25.48 16.65
N VAL A 458 1.55 26.04 15.71
CA VAL A 458 0.52 27.06 15.96
C VAL A 458 -0.86 26.39 15.95
N ARG A 459 -1.71 26.70 16.94
CA ARG A 459 -3.14 26.32 16.94
C ARG A 459 -3.89 27.29 16.02
N THR A 460 -4.33 26.82 14.85
CA THR A 460 -4.86 27.70 13.78
C THR A 460 -6.36 27.92 13.96
N ILE A 461 -6.81 29.18 13.99
CA ILE A 461 -8.24 29.55 14.04
C ILE A 461 -8.85 29.49 12.64
N ALA A 462 -8.19 30.12 11.67
CA ALA A 462 -8.56 30.04 10.26
C ALA A 462 -7.33 30.26 9.38
N SER A 463 -7.33 29.70 8.17
CA SER A 463 -6.27 29.94 7.19
C SER A 463 -6.76 29.80 5.75
N GLN A 464 -6.10 30.52 4.86
CA GLN A 464 -6.12 30.27 3.43
C GLN A 464 -4.66 30.16 2.98
N TRP A 465 -4.02 29.06 3.36
CA TRP A 465 -2.59 28.84 3.13
C TRP A 465 -2.21 27.36 3.21
N ASP A 466 -1.30 26.92 2.36
CA ASP A 466 -0.78 25.54 2.28
C ASP A 466 0.48 25.32 3.15
N SER A 467 0.83 26.29 4.01
CA SER A 467 2.03 26.30 4.84
C SER A 467 3.37 26.43 4.10
N GLN A 468 3.36 26.65 2.78
CA GLN A 468 4.59 26.92 2.02
C GLN A 468 4.92 28.41 2.06
N THR A 469 6.10 28.76 2.57
CA THR A 469 6.54 30.16 2.70
C THR A 469 6.80 30.84 1.36
N SER A 470 6.85 30.08 0.26
CA SER A 470 6.95 30.56 -1.12
C SER A 470 5.59 30.81 -1.77
N HIS A 471 4.48 30.38 -1.17
CA HIS A 471 3.13 30.52 -1.71
C HIS A 471 2.35 31.55 -0.90
N ALA A 472 1.65 32.42 -1.62
CA ALA A 472 0.82 33.45 -1.04
C ALA A 472 -0.29 32.85 -0.16
N GLY A 473 -0.54 33.47 0.99
CA GLY A 473 -1.56 33.00 1.91
C GLY A 473 -1.48 33.66 3.27
N TRP A 474 -2.45 33.34 4.12
CA TRP A 474 -2.50 33.83 5.48
C TRP A 474 -3.02 32.77 6.46
N SER A 475 -2.64 32.89 7.72
CA SER A 475 -3.12 32.04 8.82
C SER A 475 -3.20 32.83 10.11
N LEU A 476 -4.38 32.83 10.74
CA LEU A 476 -4.59 33.36 12.09
C LEU A 476 -4.53 32.21 13.09
N GLY A 477 -3.77 32.35 14.16
CA GLY A 477 -3.69 31.32 15.19
C GLY A 477 -3.01 31.76 16.47
N VAL A 478 -2.80 30.79 17.36
CA VAL A 478 -2.22 31.00 18.69
C VAL A 478 -0.94 30.18 18.83
N THR A 479 0.11 30.81 19.35
CA THR A 479 1.42 30.18 19.55
C THR A 479 1.43 29.15 20.68
N SER A 480 2.20 28.08 20.50
CA SER A 480 2.34 27.01 21.51
C SER A 480 3.61 27.13 22.37
N THR A 481 3.87 26.11 23.18
CA THR A 481 4.81 26.09 24.31
C THR A 481 6.24 26.51 23.96
N LYS A 482 6.75 26.19 22.76
CA LYS A 482 8.14 26.53 22.36
C LYS A 482 8.22 27.64 21.30
N SER A 483 7.19 28.46 21.18
CA SER A 483 7.21 29.58 20.22
C SER A 483 8.24 30.63 20.59
N ALA A 484 8.91 31.18 19.57
CA ALA A 484 9.80 32.33 19.72
C ALA A 484 9.06 33.65 20.06
N TYR A 485 7.72 33.68 19.90
CA TYR A 485 6.89 34.89 20.05
C TYR A 485 6.04 34.88 21.33
N THR A 486 6.51 34.22 22.39
CA THR A 486 5.77 33.96 23.65
C THR A 486 4.60 32.98 23.43
N PRO A 487 4.44 31.94 24.27
CA PRO A 487 3.28 31.04 24.19
C PRO A 487 1.96 31.75 24.45
N LYS A 488 0.86 31.23 23.87
CA LYS A 488 -0.52 31.76 23.98
C LYS A 488 -0.76 33.11 23.29
N ASN A 489 0.19 33.56 22.49
CA ASN A 489 0.10 34.83 21.77
C ASN A 489 -0.75 34.65 20.50
N LEU A 490 -1.71 35.54 20.27
CA LEU A 490 -2.46 35.62 19.02
C LEU A 490 -1.56 36.20 17.92
N ILE A 491 -1.41 35.48 16.81
CA ILE A 491 -0.50 35.83 15.73
C ILE A 491 -1.19 35.75 14.36
N LEU A 492 -0.78 36.64 13.45
CA LEU A 492 -1.09 36.54 12.02
C LEU A 492 0.17 36.11 11.28
N GLN A 493 0.07 35.05 10.49
CA GLN A 493 1.09 34.67 9.52
C GLN A 493 0.63 35.12 8.14
N LEU A 494 1.48 35.85 7.43
CA LEU A 494 1.13 36.46 6.14
C LEU A 494 2.26 36.21 5.13
N VAL A 495 1.90 35.71 3.94
CA VAL A 495 2.80 35.52 2.81
C VAL A 495 2.23 36.27 1.62
N GLY A 496 3.02 37.17 1.02
CA GLY A 496 2.65 37.87 -0.20
C GLY A 496 3.77 38.78 -0.70
N LEU A 497 3.44 39.66 -1.63
CA LEU A 497 4.38 40.56 -2.29
C LEU A 497 4.63 41.82 -1.45
N THR A 498 5.90 42.18 -1.27
CA THR A 498 6.32 43.46 -0.67
C THR A 498 6.38 44.58 -1.72
N GLU A 499 6.64 45.83 -1.29
CA GLU A 499 6.86 46.98 -2.19
C GLU A 499 7.92 46.71 -3.27
N SER A 500 8.92 45.88 -2.98
CA SER A 500 9.97 45.51 -3.95
C SER A 500 9.53 44.45 -4.96
N GLY A 501 8.29 43.95 -4.86
CA GLY A 501 7.78 42.84 -5.67
C GLY A 501 8.32 41.46 -5.27
N ALA A 502 8.96 41.34 -4.09
CA ALA A 502 9.47 40.06 -3.60
C ALA A 502 8.44 39.37 -2.70
N ILE A 503 8.35 38.03 -2.77
CA ILE A 503 7.54 37.26 -1.82
C ILE A 503 8.21 37.27 -0.44
N SER A 504 7.47 37.70 0.57
CA SER A 504 7.90 37.72 1.97
C SER A 504 6.94 36.92 2.84
N TYR A 505 7.48 36.10 3.72
CA TYR A 505 6.75 35.42 4.80
C TYR A 505 7.02 36.14 6.11
N GLU A 506 5.96 36.52 6.81
CA GLU A 506 6.04 37.25 8.07
C GLU A 506 5.15 36.62 9.14
N VAL A 507 5.65 36.62 10.38
CA VAL A 507 4.86 36.32 11.58
C VAL A 507 4.67 37.63 12.33
N ILE A 508 3.41 38.05 12.49
CA ILE A 508 3.00 39.31 13.09
C ILE A 508 2.37 39.00 14.45
N PRO A 509 3.13 39.10 15.56
CA PRO A 509 2.64 38.76 16.89
C PRO A 509 1.89 39.92 17.53
N SER A 510 0.67 39.70 18.01
CA SER A 510 -0.11 40.78 18.65
C SER A 510 0.43 41.17 20.04
N GLY A 511 1.03 40.23 20.77
CA GLY A 511 1.34 40.37 22.19
C GLY A 511 0.12 40.14 23.10
N LEU A 512 -1.06 39.89 22.54
CA LEU A 512 -2.29 39.59 23.26
C LEU A 512 -2.33 38.10 23.58
N LEU A 513 -2.29 37.78 24.87
CA LEU A 513 -2.23 36.40 25.37
C LEU A 513 -3.63 35.88 25.72
N LEU A 514 -3.96 34.68 25.23
CA LEU A 514 -5.21 33.99 25.55
C LEU A 514 -5.00 32.98 26.68
N GLU A 515 -5.92 32.91 27.62
CA GLU A 515 -5.94 31.86 28.63
C GLU A 515 -6.56 30.57 28.08
N LEU A 516 -6.09 29.43 28.60
CA LEU A 516 -6.67 28.14 28.23
C LEU A 516 -8.01 27.97 28.92
N ASN A 517 -8.94 27.30 28.24
CA ASN A 517 -10.29 26.99 28.69
C ASN A 517 -11.19 28.21 28.94
N HIS A 518 -10.76 29.40 28.51
CA HIS A 518 -11.51 30.66 28.65
C HIS A 518 -11.94 31.21 27.28
N PRO A 519 -13.20 31.65 27.11
CA PRO A 519 -13.67 32.13 25.82
C PRO A 519 -13.32 33.60 25.55
N TYR A 520 -12.78 33.88 24.37
CA TYR A 520 -12.47 35.22 23.89
C TYR A 520 -13.10 35.46 22.51
N ARG A 521 -13.51 36.70 22.25
CA ARG A 521 -13.79 37.17 20.89
C ARG A 521 -12.53 37.83 20.36
N VAL A 522 -11.96 37.26 19.31
CA VAL A 522 -10.74 37.76 18.67
C VAL A 522 -11.09 38.41 17.34
N SER A 523 -10.41 39.51 17.04
CA SER A 523 -10.57 40.27 15.80
C SER A 523 -9.19 40.64 15.26
N VAL A 524 -8.98 40.43 13.96
CA VAL A 524 -7.78 40.86 13.24
C VAL A 524 -8.21 41.58 11.97
N SER A 525 -7.96 42.88 11.92
CA SER A 525 -8.21 43.75 10.77
C SER A 525 -6.88 44.04 10.08
N VAL A 526 -6.80 43.76 8.79
CA VAL A 526 -5.59 43.84 7.97
C VAL A 526 -5.83 44.85 6.86
N HIS A 527 -5.13 45.98 6.95
CA HIS A 527 -5.09 47.00 5.91
C HIS A 527 -3.85 46.75 5.04
N ILE A 528 -3.99 45.97 3.97
CA ILE A 528 -2.86 45.48 3.18
C ILE A 528 -2.04 46.63 2.56
N GLY A 529 -2.68 47.77 2.26
CA GLY A 529 -2.00 48.95 1.74
C GLY A 529 -1.21 49.78 2.75
N ASP A 530 -1.31 49.53 4.06
CA ASP A 530 -0.69 50.34 5.12
C ASP A 530 0.42 49.56 5.84
N THR A 531 1.68 49.78 5.47
CA THR A 531 2.83 49.12 6.11
C THR A 531 3.30 49.81 7.40
N SER A 532 2.58 50.81 7.90
CA SER A 532 2.89 51.47 9.17
C SER A 532 2.39 50.66 10.37
N GLU A 533 2.56 51.17 11.59
CA GLU A 533 2.10 50.46 12.80
C GLU A 533 0.57 50.26 12.82
N SER A 534 -0.21 50.96 11.99
CA SER A 534 -1.66 50.74 11.84
C SER A 534 -2.07 49.67 10.83
N GLY A 535 -1.11 49.01 10.16
CA GLY A 535 -1.40 48.02 9.11
C GLY A 535 -2.18 46.79 9.56
N VAL A 536 -1.94 46.32 10.78
CA VAL A 536 -2.69 45.23 11.40
C VAL A 536 -3.18 45.64 12.77
N LEU A 537 -4.49 45.56 12.97
CA LEU A 537 -5.16 45.79 14.24
C LEU A 537 -5.67 44.47 14.81
N PHE A 538 -5.18 44.11 15.99
CA PHE A 538 -5.70 43.01 16.81
C PHE A 538 -6.57 43.57 17.93
N ARG A 539 -7.73 42.94 18.17
CA ARG A 539 -8.56 43.15 19.36
C ARG A 539 -8.93 41.81 19.96
N VAL A 540 -8.84 41.71 21.28
CA VAL A 540 -9.29 40.55 22.07
C VAL A 540 -10.24 41.09 23.13
N VAL A 541 -11.48 40.62 23.09
CA VAL A 541 -12.52 40.90 24.09
C VAL A 541 -12.76 39.63 24.89
N ASP A 542 -12.58 39.70 26.20
CA ASP A 542 -12.99 38.64 27.10
C ASP A 542 -14.51 38.47 27.03
N SER A 543 -14.97 37.29 26.62
CA SER A 543 -16.40 37.07 26.37
C SER A 543 -17.24 36.95 27.64
N VAL A 544 -16.59 36.81 28.81
CA VAL A 544 -17.24 36.71 30.12
C VAL A 544 -17.19 38.05 30.86
N THR A 545 -16.02 38.69 30.89
CA THR A 545 -15.81 39.92 31.68
C THR A 545 -16.05 41.20 30.86
N GLY A 546 -15.96 41.12 29.53
CA GLY A 546 -15.99 42.28 28.63
C GLY A 546 -14.69 43.09 28.61
N GLU A 547 -13.61 42.63 29.27
CA GLU A 547 -12.32 43.31 29.23
C GLU A 547 -11.74 43.29 27.81
N GLU A 548 -11.30 44.46 27.34
CA GLU A 548 -10.78 44.62 25.98
C GLU A 548 -9.29 44.93 25.95
N ARG A 549 -8.58 44.26 25.04
CA ARG A 549 -7.15 44.49 24.80
C ARG A 549 -6.92 44.63 23.30
N THR A 550 -6.09 45.59 22.92
CA THR A 550 -5.81 45.92 21.50
C THR A 550 -4.32 46.01 21.24
N ALA A 551 -3.90 45.63 20.03
CA ALA A 551 -2.53 45.81 19.57
C ALA A 551 -2.50 46.24 18.10
N PHE A 552 -1.60 47.16 17.80
CA PHE A 552 -1.33 47.68 16.47
C PHE A 552 0.04 47.17 16.03
N GLN A 553 0.15 46.63 14.81
CA GLN A 553 1.40 46.10 14.29
C GLN A 553 1.57 46.44 12.81
N LYS A 554 2.83 46.69 12.42
CA LYS A 554 3.22 46.78 11.00
C LYS A 554 3.40 45.42 10.32
N HIS A 555 3.31 45.43 9.00
CA HIS A 555 3.67 44.33 8.08
C HIS A 555 4.34 44.89 6.82
N LYS A 556 4.91 44.03 5.95
CA LYS A 556 5.57 44.47 4.70
C LYS A 556 4.84 44.00 3.43
N VAL A 557 3.92 43.05 3.56
CA VAL A 557 3.15 42.51 2.42
C VAL A 557 2.09 43.52 1.98
N ILE A 558 2.13 43.98 0.72
CA ILE A 558 1.20 44.99 0.17
C ILE A 558 0.19 44.44 -0.84
N SER A 559 0.43 43.23 -1.36
CA SER A 559 -0.46 42.59 -2.35
C SER A 559 -0.16 41.10 -2.50
N GLY A 560 -0.95 40.39 -3.32
CA GLY A 560 -0.63 39.04 -3.76
C GLY A 560 -0.52 38.04 -2.61
N TYR A 561 -1.40 38.14 -1.61
CA TYR A 561 -1.43 37.27 -0.43
C TYR A 561 -2.55 36.19 -0.50
N ARG A 562 -3.16 36.03 -1.69
CA ARG A 562 -4.15 35.01 -2.00
C ARG A 562 -3.67 34.13 -3.15
N THR A 563 -3.82 32.82 -3.00
CA THR A 563 -3.51 31.81 -4.04
C THR A 563 -4.79 31.14 -4.50
N THR A 564 -5.00 31.06 -5.82
CA THR A 564 -6.10 30.26 -6.40
C THR A 564 -5.83 28.76 -6.20
N GLY A 565 -6.87 28.00 -5.93
CA GLY A 565 -6.81 26.56 -5.63
C GLY A 565 -6.57 26.22 -4.15
N VAL A 566 -6.46 27.20 -3.25
CA VAL A 566 -6.27 26.98 -1.81
C VAL A 566 -7.58 27.27 -1.06
N PRO A 567 -8.26 26.24 -0.51
CA PRO A 567 -9.50 26.42 0.23
C PRO A 567 -9.29 27.20 1.54
N LEU A 568 -10.37 27.81 2.04
CA LEU A 568 -10.39 28.37 3.39
C LEU A 568 -10.60 27.23 4.37
N ILE A 569 -9.72 27.11 5.37
CA ILE A 569 -9.83 26.13 6.44
C ILE A 569 -10.12 26.84 7.76
N VAL A 570 -11.20 26.46 8.44
CA VAL A 570 -11.53 26.84 9.82
C VAL A 570 -10.98 25.78 10.76
N GLY A 571 -10.15 26.20 11.71
CA GLY A 571 -9.56 25.33 12.73
C GLY A 571 -8.37 24.48 12.28
N GLY A 572 -7.73 24.81 11.15
CA GLY A 572 -6.61 24.03 10.63
C GLY A 572 -5.94 24.68 9.41
N ARG A 573 -5.17 23.88 8.66
CA ARG A 573 -4.48 24.26 7.42
C ARG A 573 -4.63 23.19 6.36
N VAL A 574 -4.52 23.58 5.11
CA VAL A 574 -4.64 22.68 3.96
C VAL A 574 -3.56 21.59 4.04
N GLY A 575 -3.98 20.33 3.93
CA GLY A 575 -3.08 19.17 3.82
C GLY A 575 -2.21 18.87 5.06
N SER A 576 -2.50 19.47 6.21
CA SER A 576 -1.69 19.32 7.42
C SER A 576 -2.47 18.68 8.56
N ALA A 577 -2.03 17.49 9.00
CA ALA A 577 -2.49 16.88 10.25
C ALA A 577 -1.90 17.57 11.51
N ARG A 578 -1.04 18.58 11.32
CA ARG A 578 -0.51 19.47 12.37
C ARG A 578 -1.14 20.86 12.21
N HIS A 579 -1.05 21.68 13.25
CA HIS A 579 -1.64 23.04 13.30
C HIS A 579 -3.16 23.10 13.47
N VAL A 580 -3.79 21.98 13.81
CA VAL A 580 -5.22 21.86 14.12
C VAL A 580 -5.54 22.62 15.40
N TRP A 581 -6.66 23.38 15.41
CA TRP A 581 -7.24 23.98 16.60
C TRP A 581 -7.62 22.90 17.61
N ASP A 582 -7.54 23.21 18.90
CA ASP A 582 -7.95 22.27 19.95
C ASP A 582 -8.80 23.02 20.97
N GLY A 583 -10.11 22.81 20.87
CA GLY A 583 -11.15 23.50 21.61
C GLY A 583 -12.33 23.92 20.72
N GLN A 584 -12.99 25.02 21.08
CA GLN A 584 -14.22 25.45 20.43
C GLN A 584 -14.04 26.73 19.61
N LEU A 585 -14.69 26.77 18.45
CA LEU A 585 -14.81 27.96 17.60
C LEU A 585 -16.29 28.29 17.34
N ALA A 586 -16.64 29.56 17.37
CA ALA A 586 -17.95 30.07 16.98
C ALA A 586 -17.84 31.43 16.29
N ASP A 587 -18.93 31.91 15.68
CA ASP A 587 -19.05 33.24 15.09
C ASP A 587 -17.93 33.61 14.09
N VAL A 588 -17.43 32.63 13.33
CA VAL A 588 -16.33 32.85 12.38
C VAL A 588 -16.83 33.74 11.26
N THR A 589 -16.23 34.93 11.13
CA THR A 589 -16.71 36.00 10.25
C THR A 589 -15.54 36.56 9.44
N ILE A 590 -15.73 36.69 8.13
CA ILE A 590 -14.79 37.38 7.24
C ILE A 590 -15.49 38.59 6.64
N THR A 591 -14.89 39.77 6.77
CA THR A 591 -15.35 41.02 6.16
C THR A 591 -14.33 41.47 5.11
N PRO A 592 -14.74 41.82 3.88
CA PRO A 592 -13.83 42.20 2.80
C PRO A 592 -13.41 43.68 2.91
N ALA A 593 -13.05 44.12 4.12
CA ALA A 593 -12.59 45.47 4.43
C ALA A 593 -11.76 45.45 5.73
N ALA A 594 -10.82 46.37 5.87
CA ALA A 594 -10.11 46.64 7.13
C ALA A 594 -11.01 47.48 8.04
N LEU A 595 -11.70 46.84 8.99
CA LEU A 595 -12.58 47.52 9.93
C LEU A 595 -11.75 48.30 10.96
N PRO A 596 -12.13 49.56 11.28
CA PRO A 596 -11.50 50.33 12.34
C PRO A 596 -11.90 49.80 13.73
N LEU A 597 -11.17 50.21 14.77
CA LEU A 597 -11.29 49.67 16.13
C LEU A 597 -12.72 49.71 16.70
N ASP A 598 -13.44 50.80 16.46
CA ASP A 598 -14.81 51.02 16.90
C ASP A 598 -15.85 50.15 16.17
N GLN A 599 -15.46 49.50 15.07
CA GLN A 599 -16.31 48.58 14.28
C GLN A 599 -16.01 47.09 14.57
N LEU A 600 -14.92 46.79 15.29
CA LEU A 600 -14.58 45.42 15.67
C LEU A 600 -15.46 44.92 16.81
N ALA A 601 -15.70 43.60 16.86
CA ALA A 601 -16.48 42.92 17.90
C ALA A 601 -17.93 43.42 18.09
N LEU A 602 -18.44 44.29 17.20
CA LEU A 602 -19.83 44.72 17.19
C LEU A 602 -20.76 43.65 16.59
N PRO A 603 -22.05 43.65 16.96
CA PRO A 603 -23.11 42.96 16.23
C PRO A 603 -23.07 43.26 14.73
N LEU A 604 -23.33 42.26 13.88
CA LEU A 604 -23.13 42.37 12.43
C LEU A 604 -24.00 43.45 11.77
N ASP A 605 -25.19 43.69 12.31
CA ASP A 605 -26.17 44.68 11.86
C ASP A 605 -25.76 46.13 12.18
N GLN A 606 -24.79 46.32 13.07
CA GLN A 606 -24.30 47.63 13.50
C GLN A 606 -23.00 48.05 12.79
N ARG A 607 -22.48 47.21 11.89
CA ARG A 607 -21.22 47.44 11.19
C ARG A 607 -21.42 48.31 9.95
N THR A 608 -20.44 49.15 9.68
CA THR A 608 -20.41 49.99 8.46
C THR A 608 -20.16 49.21 7.18
N SER A 609 -19.45 48.07 7.26
CA SER A 609 -19.21 47.16 6.13
C SER A 609 -19.84 45.80 6.40
N PRO A 610 -20.65 45.25 5.47
CA PRO A 610 -21.28 43.95 5.65
C PRO A 610 -20.24 42.82 5.62
N PRO A 611 -20.42 41.75 6.41
CA PRO A 611 -19.57 40.56 6.32
C PRO A 611 -19.73 39.89 4.94
N LEU A 612 -18.65 39.30 4.43
CA LEU A 612 -18.70 38.41 3.27
C LEU A 612 -19.36 37.08 3.63
N THR A 613 -19.03 36.55 4.82
CA THR A 613 -19.53 35.29 5.35
C THR A 613 -19.56 35.33 6.88
N HIS A 614 -20.53 34.64 7.48
CA HIS A 614 -20.66 34.47 8.93
C HIS A 614 -21.19 33.07 9.30
N TRP A 615 -20.39 32.30 10.03
CA TRP A 615 -20.78 30.99 10.58
C TRP A 615 -21.04 31.08 12.09
N SER A 616 -22.31 30.94 12.48
CA SER A 616 -22.76 31.00 13.87
C SER A 616 -22.79 29.65 14.60
N PHE A 617 -22.71 28.53 13.86
CA PHE A 617 -22.70 27.15 14.37
C PHE A 617 -23.84 26.81 15.35
N THR A 618 -25.08 27.22 15.08
CA THR A 618 -26.23 26.84 15.93
C THR A 618 -26.66 25.38 15.71
N ALA A 619 -27.34 24.78 16.69
CA ALA A 619 -27.82 23.40 16.63
C ALA A 619 -28.78 23.14 15.44
N ASP A 620 -29.51 24.18 15.01
CA ASP A 620 -30.46 24.11 13.89
C ASP A 620 -29.81 24.41 12.52
N ASN A 621 -28.56 24.90 12.49
CA ASN A 621 -27.88 25.35 11.28
C ASN A 621 -27.12 24.22 10.57
N GLN A 622 -27.82 23.11 10.30
CA GLN A 622 -27.32 21.99 9.51
C GLN A 622 -28.07 21.91 8.16
N PRO A 623 -27.36 21.98 7.00
CA PRO A 623 -25.89 21.97 6.84
C PRO A 623 -25.22 23.24 7.36
N LEU A 624 -23.92 23.17 7.74
CA LEU A 624 -23.10 24.26 8.32
C LEU A 624 -22.91 25.47 7.39
N ALA A 625 -24.02 26.01 6.89
CA ALA A 625 -24.11 27.11 5.98
C ALA A 625 -23.92 28.43 6.72
N ASP A 626 -23.19 29.35 6.09
CA ASP A 626 -23.08 30.70 6.59
C ASP A 626 -24.42 31.45 6.39
N THR A 627 -24.70 32.44 7.24
CA THR A 627 -25.97 33.17 7.23
C THR A 627 -26.04 34.30 6.20
N VAL A 628 -24.97 34.53 5.43
CA VAL A 628 -24.85 35.62 4.45
C VAL A 628 -24.95 35.10 3.02
N GLN A 629 -24.13 34.10 2.65
CA GLN A 629 -24.04 33.57 1.29
C GLN A 629 -24.63 32.17 1.13
N GLY A 630 -24.92 31.46 2.24
CA GLY A 630 -25.31 30.05 2.21
C GLY A 630 -24.15 29.10 1.89
N TRP A 631 -22.90 29.54 2.05
CA TRP A 631 -21.69 28.74 1.90
C TRP A 631 -21.56 27.74 3.05
N THR A 632 -21.61 26.46 2.68
CA THR A 632 -21.49 25.36 3.62
C THR A 632 -20.03 24.99 3.87
N LEU A 633 -19.66 24.92 5.15
CA LEU A 633 -18.42 24.29 5.60
C LEU A 633 -18.58 22.77 5.68
N THR A 634 -17.57 22.03 5.24
CA THR A 634 -17.50 20.56 5.32
C THR A 634 -16.24 20.14 6.09
N PRO A 635 -16.15 18.96 6.71
CA PRO A 635 -14.89 18.50 7.31
C PRO A 635 -13.72 18.51 6.31
N ALA A 636 -12.58 19.08 6.70
CA ALA A 636 -11.41 19.32 5.88
C ALA A 636 -10.67 18.01 5.63
N GLY A 637 -10.41 17.70 4.36
CA GLY A 637 -9.90 16.39 3.99
C GLY A 637 -10.93 15.26 4.05
N ALA A 638 -12.21 15.55 4.35
CA ALA A 638 -13.28 14.70 3.84
C ALA A 638 -13.21 14.84 2.32
N GLU A 639 -12.69 13.80 1.66
CA GLU A 639 -12.76 13.71 0.22
C GLU A 639 -14.23 14.03 -0.16
N ASN A 640 -14.45 15.02 -1.04
CA ASN A 640 -15.76 15.36 -1.64
C ASN A 640 -16.25 14.21 -2.53
N LEU A 641 -16.26 13.01 -1.96
CA LEU A 641 -16.83 11.81 -2.49
C LEU A 641 -18.29 11.81 -2.06
N ASP A 642 -19.16 11.62 -3.03
CA ASP A 642 -20.55 11.31 -2.78
C ASP A 642 -20.62 10.00 -1.95
N PRO A 643 -21.04 10.04 -0.68
CA PRO A 643 -21.07 8.87 0.19
C PRO A 643 -21.95 7.75 -0.38
N ALA A 644 -23.06 8.12 -1.04
CA ALA A 644 -23.95 7.16 -1.68
C ALA A 644 -23.23 6.44 -2.83
N LEU A 645 -22.42 7.16 -3.61
CA LEU A 645 -21.61 6.53 -4.65
C LEU A 645 -20.52 5.63 -4.06
N VAL A 646 -19.92 6.00 -2.93
CA VAL A 646 -18.95 5.14 -2.22
C VAL A 646 -19.61 3.85 -1.75
N ASP A 647 -20.80 3.93 -1.16
CA ASP A 647 -21.56 2.76 -0.71
C ASP A 647 -21.93 1.84 -1.88
N ILE A 648 -22.40 2.42 -2.99
CA ILE A 648 -22.68 1.66 -4.21
C ILE A 648 -21.41 0.96 -4.70
N CYS A 649 -20.30 1.69 -4.83
CA CYS A 649 -19.01 1.10 -5.22
C CYS A 649 -18.62 -0.04 -4.28
N HIS A 650 -18.84 0.13 -2.98
CA HIS A 650 -18.56 -0.89 -1.98
C HIS A 650 -19.43 -2.12 -2.16
N VAL A 651 -20.75 -1.98 -2.35
CA VAL A 651 -21.66 -3.10 -2.59
C VAL A 651 -21.28 -3.86 -3.86
N LEU A 652 -21.01 -3.14 -4.96
CA LEU A 652 -20.68 -3.76 -6.23
C LEU A 652 -19.34 -4.51 -6.20
N LEU A 653 -18.30 -3.96 -5.55
CA LEU A 653 -17.01 -4.63 -5.32
C LEU A 653 -17.11 -5.90 -4.45
N ASN A 654 -18.18 -6.02 -3.67
CA ASN A 654 -18.44 -7.16 -2.79
C ASN A 654 -19.50 -8.12 -3.37
N SER A 655 -19.99 -7.87 -4.59
CA SER A 655 -21.01 -8.68 -5.24
C SER A 655 -20.46 -10.02 -5.73
N ASN A 656 -21.34 -11.01 -5.90
CA ASN A 656 -20.97 -12.28 -6.53
C ASN A 656 -20.49 -12.08 -7.98
N GLU A 657 -21.10 -11.16 -8.72
CA GLU A 657 -20.71 -10.91 -10.12
C GLU A 657 -19.29 -10.35 -10.23
N PHE A 658 -18.80 -9.62 -9.22
CA PHE A 658 -17.41 -9.17 -9.18
C PHE A 658 -16.44 -10.30 -8.83
N LEU A 659 -16.85 -11.22 -7.95
CA LEU A 659 -15.97 -12.26 -7.39
C LEU A 659 -16.01 -13.58 -8.16
N TYR A 660 -16.98 -13.79 -9.04
CA TYR A 660 -17.15 -15.00 -9.83
C TYR A 660 -17.15 -14.65 -11.31
N VAL A 661 -16.42 -15.44 -12.09
CA VAL A 661 -16.37 -15.35 -13.56
C VAL A 661 -17.01 -16.59 -14.16
N ASP A 662 -17.71 -16.41 -15.28
CA ASP A 662 -18.25 -17.49 -16.11
C ASP A 662 -17.57 -17.62 -17.47
#